data_AF-A0A9W6Z0T0-F1
#
_entry.id   AF-A0A9W6Z0T0-F1
#
_cell.length_a   1.000
_cell.length_b   1.000
_cell.length_c   1.000
_cell.angle_alpha   90.00
_cell.angle_beta   90.00
_cell.angle_gamma   90.00
#
_symmetry.space_group_name_H-M   'P 1'
#
loop_
_entity.id
_entity.type
_entity.pdbx_description
1 polymer ?
#
loop_
_entity_poly.entity_id
_entity_poly.type
_entity_poly.pdbx_seq_one_letter_code
_entity_poly.pdbx_strand_id
1 'polypeptide(L)'
;MALLINPRNQKAIFGAAALFLVFLLFVLTPSPMSKLQSEVIADITPQDTTIAPQDTSFERVGGIPLADEEETVPHDATPVINTNENGESYIDGTAAAELDTTATPAIKEFGVEPLGGAAHADSKTSKTHSTAAATSTIGSSKADKSSNKPFYDTAEGAKAAVADKNSKSSSAASKGKSGSSKADQKSSSSSSLSSSSADISEGKIAGCSNKEEYVVMIDAGSTGSRVHVYKFDTCFSPPKLLNEDFEMLKPGLSSFDTDTKGAAKSLDPLLEVALKSVPKDKQGCTPVAVKATAGLRLLGEEKASAILKEVRRHLEDDYPFAVVEGEGISMMDGSDEGVYAWITTNYLLGNIGSSKKTPTAAVFDLGGGSTQIVFEPVDGEQMIEGEHKYEISFGGRDFTLYQYSHLGYGLMQGRRRINAAVITNALEKKVAGLTPLSELEAKDESATAKVTIQHPCLPPGVSATNVKVEMDDKKTSYLVNFESPAKSEDDPLAKTAATQCRFLAEGVLNKELECESKSCSFNGIYQPSLRHQFLPSSDMFVFSYFYDRLQPMGMPLSFTLEEMKDITNLVCAGSSYWKQYLVQPESIKELEEEPMWCEDLSFMTSLLHTGYDIPLNRELRTAKKIEGNELGWCLGASLPLLDKNSGWTCKVSSAN
;
A
#
# COMPACT_ATOMS: atom_id res chain seq x y z
N MET A 1 47.95 -14.10 57.61
CA MET A 1 48.85 -13.89 56.45
C MET A 1 48.25 -12.72 55.68
N ALA A 2 48.88 -11.55 55.77
CA ALA A 2 48.44 -10.35 55.07
C ALA A 2 48.73 -10.49 53.58
N LEU A 3 47.78 -10.12 52.72
CA LEU A 3 48.06 -9.74 51.34
C LEU A 3 47.02 -8.73 50.85
N LEU A 4 47.58 -7.64 50.34
CA LEU A 4 46.99 -6.38 49.93
C LEU A 4 46.25 -6.52 48.59
N ILE A 5 45.05 -5.95 48.47
CA ILE A 5 44.40 -5.68 47.17
C ILE A 5 43.93 -4.22 47.09
N ASN A 6 44.73 -3.46 46.34
CA ASN A 6 44.48 -2.32 45.44
C ASN A 6 43.25 -1.38 45.62
N PRO A 7 43.46 -0.06 45.86
CA PRO A 7 42.40 0.94 45.90
C PRO A 7 42.13 1.54 44.52
N ARG A 8 41.38 0.82 43.66
CA ARG A 8 40.83 1.40 42.41
C ARG A 8 39.38 1.02 42.10
N ASN A 9 38.70 0.32 43.00
CA ASN A 9 37.31 -0.15 42.81
C ASN A 9 36.26 0.44 43.77
N GLN A 10 36.55 1.55 44.46
CA GLN A 10 35.58 2.16 45.39
C GLN A 10 34.49 3.05 44.75
N LYS A 11 34.54 3.33 43.43
CA LYS A 11 33.50 4.13 42.76
C LYS A 11 32.42 3.32 42.04
N ALA A 12 32.56 2.00 41.89
CA ALA A 12 31.55 1.16 41.25
C ALA A 12 30.54 0.52 42.23
N ILE A 13 30.80 0.58 43.54
CA ILE A 13 29.95 -0.05 44.56
C ILE A 13 28.95 0.94 45.21
N PHE A 14 29.17 2.26 45.06
CA PHE A 14 28.24 3.28 45.57
C PHE A 14 27.14 3.71 44.59
N GLY A 15 27.23 3.37 43.31
CA GLY A 15 26.20 3.68 42.31
C GLY A 15 25.03 2.68 42.26
N ALA A 16 25.30 1.41 42.53
CA ALA A 16 24.28 0.35 42.47
C ALA A 16 23.35 0.32 43.70
N ALA A 17 23.78 0.85 44.84
CA ALA A 17 22.97 0.93 46.05
C ALA A 17 21.98 2.11 46.06
N ALA A 18 22.18 3.13 45.21
CA ALA A 18 21.31 4.30 45.12
C ALA A 18 20.10 4.09 44.19
N LEU A 19 20.23 3.25 43.14
CA LEU A 19 19.10 2.93 42.26
C LEU A 19 18.11 1.92 42.87
N PHE A 20 18.56 1.04 43.77
CA PHE A 20 17.69 0.07 44.42
C PHE A 20 16.81 0.66 45.54
N LEU A 21 17.21 1.81 46.12
CA LEU A 21 16.44 2.48 47.17
C LEU A 21 15.32 3.39 46.63
N VAL A 22 15.44 3.89 45.39
CA VAL A 22 14.40 4.73 44.75
C VAL A 22 13.23 3.87 44.25
N PHE A 23 13.49 2.63 43.84
CA PHE A 23 12.45 1.69 43.40
C PHE A 23 11.60 1.12 44.55
N LEU A 24 12.12 1.10 45.79
CA LEU A 24 11.38 0.62 46.97
C LEU A 24 10.50 1.68 47.64
N LEU A 25 10.66 2.96 47.27
CA LEU A 25 9.92 4.09 47.84
C LEU A 25 8.66 4.48 47.03
N PHE A 26 8.46 3.92 45.83
CA PHE A 26 7.26 4.15 45.00
C PHE A 26 6.16 3.09 45.16
N VAL A 27 6.41 1.99 45.90
CA VAL A 27 5.46 0.88 46.06
C VAL A 27 4.66 0.97 47.38
N LEU A 28 4.94 1.92 48.28
CA LEU A 28 4.34 1.96 49.61
C LEU A 28 3.96 3.37 50.09
N THR A 29 3.03 4.05 49.42
CA THR A 29 2.23 5.12 50.05
C THR A 29 0.85 5.28 49.41
N PRO A 30 -0.27 5.09 50.13
CA PRO A 30 -1.57 5.61 49.72
C PRO A 30 -1.91 6.88 50.50
N SER A 31 -2.53 7.87 49.85
CA SER A 31 -3.10 9.06 50.49
C SER A 31 -4.16 9.74 49.60
N PRO A 32 -5.12 10.48 50.18
CA PRO A 32 -6.54 10.07 50.16
C PRO A 32 -7.55 11.18 49.79
N MET A 33 -8.80 10.80 49.42
CA MET A 33 -10.07 11.50 49.77
C MET A 33 -11.30 10.74 49.23
N SER A 34 -12.01 10.01 50.12
CA SER A 34 -13.41 10.22 50.57
C SER A 34 -14.51 9.74 49.60
N LYS A 35 -15.10 8.55 49.79
CA LYS A 35 -16.16 8.14 50.75
C LYS A 35 -17.57 8.70 50.46
N LEU A 36 -18.44 7.81 49.98
CA LEU A 36 -19.89 7.64 50.23
C LEU A 36 -20.29 6.40 49.40
N GLN A 37 -20.95 5.33 49.84
CA GLN A 37 -21.42 4.82 51.13
C GLN A 37 -21.62 3.29 50.91
N SER A 38 -21.23 2.48 51.90
CA SER A 38 -21.63 1.07 52.12
C SER A 38 -23.13 1.01 52.45
N GLU A 39 -23.91 -0.08 52.49
CA GLU A 39 -23.83 -1.55 52.47
C GLU A 39 -25.30 -1.99 52.69
N VAL A 40 -25.78 -3.13 52.19
CA VAL A 40 -26.55 -4.11 53.01
C VAL A 40 -26.40 -5.52 52.40
N ILE A 41 -26.05 -6.43 53.29
CA ILE A 41 -25.77 -7.87 53.18
C ILE A 41 -27.09 -8.69 53.23
N ALA A 42 -27.14 -9.84 52.54
CA ALA A 42 -27.63 -11.15 53.03
C ALA A 42 -27.74 -12.13 51.84
N ASP A 43 -26.96 -13.20 51.73
CA ASP A 43 -26.96 -14.47 52.49
C ASP A 43 -27.52 -15.60 51.59
N ILE A 44 -26.90 -16.78 51.71
CA ILE A 44 -27.29 -18.16 51.30
C ILE A 44 -26.08 -18.91 50.72
N THR A 45 -25.50 -19.75 51.57
CA THR A 45 -24.65 -20.91 51.24
C THR A 45 -25.49 -22.22 51.26
N PRO A 46 -24.93 -23.43 51.08
CA PRO A 46 -24.94 -24.17 49.82
C PRO A 46 -25.67 -25.53 49.94
N GLN A 47 -25.89 -26.23 48.84
CA GLN A 47 -26.02 -27.69 48.89
C GLN A 47 -25.07 -28.41 47.94
N ASP A 48 -24.52 -29.43 48.56
CA ASP A 48 -23.45 -30.33 48.20
C ASP A 48 -24.03 -31.54 47.43
N THR A 49 -23.30 -32.09 46.49
CA THR A 49 -23.23 -33.55 46.28
C THR A 49 -22.06 -33.90 45.36
N THR A 50 -20.99 -34.34 46.01
CA THR A 50 -19.89 -35.16 45.50
C THR A 50 -20.36 -36.44 44.81
N ILE A 51 -19.73 -36.87 43.70
CA ILE A 51 -19.18 -38.23 43.48
C ILE A 51 -17.97 -38.12 42.51
N ALA A 52 -16.89 -38.83 42.84
CA ALA A 52 -15.58 -38.85 42.18
C ALA A 52 -15.41 -40.07 41.22
N PRO A 53 -14.21 -40.41 40.70
CA PRO A 53 -13.95 -40.60 39.27
C PRO A 53 -13.75 -42.07 38.83
N GLN A 54 -13.86 -42.35 37.53
CA GLN A 54 -13.35 -43.59 36.92
C GLN A 54 -12.75 -43.30 35.53
N ASP A 55 -11.52 -43.79 35.37
CA ASP A 55 -10.80 -44.06 34.13
C ASP A 55 -11.67 -44.74 33.06
N THR A 56 -11.39 -44.50 31.78
CA THR A 56 -10.74 -45.50 30.88
C THR A 56 -10.76 -45.06 29.40
N SER A 57 -9.59 -45.21 28.79
CA SER A 57 -9.31 -45.62 27.40
C SER A 57 -10.03 -44.94 26.21
N PHE A 58 -9.18 -44.29 25.42
CA PHE A 58 -9.19 -44.23 23.96
C PHE A 58 -9.70 -45.53 23.29
N GLU A 59 -10.73 -45.42 22.46
CA GLU A 59 -10.88 -46.23 21.25
C GLU A 59 -11.74 -45.52 20.20
N ARG A 60 -11.30 -45.62 18.96
CA ARG A 60 -11.73 -44.91 17.76
C ARG A 60 -12.71 -45.81 17.00
N VAL A 61 -13.99 -45.45 16.87
CA VAL A 61 -14.89 -46.06 15.88
C VAL A 61 -15.95 -45.06 15.39
N GLY A 62 -16.06 -44.94 14.07
CA GLY A 62 -17.35 -44.91 13.39
C GLY A 62 -17.96 -43.56 13.06
N GLY A 63 -17.69 -43.08 11.85
CA GLY A 63 -18.48 -42.03 11.22
C GLY A 63 -19.88 -42.50 10.81
N ILE A 64 -20.80 -41.55 10.72
CA ILE A 64 -22.09 -41.61 10.02
C ILE A 64 -22.39 -40.16 9.53
N PRO A 65 -23.21 -39.94 8.49
CA PRO A 65 -22.79 -39.73 7.10
C PRO A 65 -23.07 -38.30 6.62
N LEU A 66 -22.27 -37.81 5.67
CA LEU A 66 -22.62 -36.65 4.86
C LEU A 66 -23.57 -37.11 3.75
N ALA A 67 -24.68 -36.41 3.60
CA ALA A 67 -25.58 -36.58 2.46
C ALA A 67 -24.94 -35.91 1.25
N ASP A 68 -24.52 -36.73 0.29
CA ASP A 68 -24.14 -36.29 -1.05
C ASP A 68 -25.41 -35.94 -1.84
N GLU A 69 -25.59 -34.66 -2.19
CA GLU A 69 -26.38 -34.31 -3.37
C GLU A 69 -25.45 -34.43 -4.58
N GLU A 70 -25.63 -35.53 -5.29
CA GLU A 70 -24.92 -35.91 -6.51
C GLU A 70 -25.47 -35.06 -7.68
N GLU A 71 -24.75 -34.01 -8.07
CA GLU A 71 -25.00 -33.30 -9.33
C GLU A 71 -24.39 -34.12 -10.47
N THR A 72 -25.27 -34.79 -11.23
CA THR A 72 -24.90 -35.68 -12.33
C THR A 72 -24.26 -34.92 -13.49
N VAL A 73 -22.96 -35.14 -13.72
CA VAL A 73 -22.24 -34.73 -14.94
C VAL A 73 -22.24 -35.91 -15.94
N PRO A 74 -22.85 -35.79 -17.13
CA PRO A 74 -22.71 -36.83 -18.15
C PRO A 74 -21.42 -36.61 -18.95
N HIS A 75 -20.42 -37.47 -18.70
CA HIS A 75 -19.36 -37.76 -19.66
C HIS A 75 -19.83 -38.90 -20.57
N ASP A 76 -20.28 -38.58 -21.77
CA ASP A 76 -20.03 -39.40 -22.97
C ASP A 76 -20.47 -38.63 -24.22
N ALA A 77 -19.51 -38.13 -24.98
CA ALA A 77 -19.70 -37.73 -26.36
C ALA A 77 -18.45 -38.12 -27.14
N THR A 78 -18.53 -39.25 -27.84
CA THR A 78 -17.59 -39.60 -28.90
C THR A 78 -17.78 -38.60 -30.06
N PRO A 79 -16.71 -37.98 -30.60
CA PRO A 79 -16.86 -36.99 -31.65
C PRO A 79 -17.27 -37.67 -32.96
N VAL A 80 -18.36 -37.18 -33.57
CA VAL A 80 -18.82 -37.59 -34.90
C VAL A 80 -17.90 -36.96 -35.94
N ILE A 81 -17.23 -37.79 -36.74
CA ILE A 81 -16.38 -37.38 -37.85
C ILE A 81 -17.24 -37.24 -39.10
N ASN A 82 -17.35 -36.04 -39.65
CA ASN A 82 -18.08 -35.77 -40.89
C ASN A 82 -17.12 -35.58 -42.06
N THR A 83 -17.45 -36.14 -43.23
CA THR A 83 -16.70 -35.93 -44.47
C THR A 83 -17.42 -34.97 -45.40
N ASN A 84 -16.72 -33.96 -45.91
CA ASN A 84 -17.27 -33.06 -46.93
C ASN A 84 -17.31 -33.73 -48.32
N GLU A 85 -17.92 -33.03 -49.29
CA GLU A 85 -18.14 -33.51 -50.67
C GLU A 85 -16.85 -33.76 -51.46
N ASN A 86 -15.68 -33.40 -50.90
CA ASN A 86 -14.35 -33.67 -51.44
C ASN A 86 -13.61 -34.81 -50.69
N GLY A 87 -14.26 -35.47 -49.73
CA GLY A 87 -13.74 -36.65 -49.03
C GLY A 87 -12.85 -36.35 -47.81
N GLU A 88 -12.80 -35.12 -47.33
CA GLU A 88 -12.01 -34.75 -46.14
C GLU A 88 -12.85 -34.73 -44.87
N SER A 89 -12.32 -35.31 -43.79
CA SER A 89 -13.01 -35.46 -42.50
C SER A 89 -12.70 -34.31 -41.52
N TYR A 90 -13.72 -33.76 -40.85
CA TYR A 90 -13.59 -32.74 -39.81
C TYR A 90 -14.63 -32.92 -38.68
N ILE A 91 -14.40 -32.25 -37.54
CA ILE A 91 -15.25 -32.24 -36.34
C ILE A 91 -15.74 -30.80 -36.13
N ASP A 92 -17.05 -30.60 -36.05
CA ASP A 92 -17.65 -29.26 -35.89
C ASP A 92 -17.89 -28.92 -34.42
N GLY A 93 -17.65 -27.66 -34.04
CA GLY A 93 -17.67 -27.22 -32.66
C GLY A 93 -18.20 -25.80 -32.53
N THR A 94 -19.54 -25.66 -32.51
CA THR A 94 -20.29 -24.57 -31.85
C THR A 94 -21.79 -24.79 -32.07
N ALA A 95 -22.58 -24.88 -31.00
CA ALA A 95 -24.03 -24.74 -31.07
C ALA A 95 -24.50 -23.82 -29.92
N ALA A 96 -24.76 -22.56 -30.26
CA ALA A 96 -25.54 -21.64 -29.44
C ALA A 96 -27.01 -21.77 -29.86
N ALA A 97 -27.90 -21.98 -28.89
CA ALA A 97 -29.34 -22.08 -29.11
C ALA A 97 -29.96 -20.68 -29.32
N GLU A 98 -30.71 -20.53 -30.40
CA GLU A 98 -31.63 -19.41 -30.62
C GLU A 98 -32.86 -19.54 -29.71
N LEU A 99 -33.26 -18.45 -29.04
CA LEU A 99 -34.53 -18.35 -28.33
C LEU A 99 -35.33 -17.15 -28.86
N ASP A 100 -36.52 -17.46 -29.36
CA ASP A 100 -37.54 -16.59 -29.94
C ASP A 100 -38.06 -15.56 -28.92
N THR A 101 -38.10 -14.28 -29.31
CA THR A 101 -38.65 -13.17 -28.50
C THR A 101 -39.72 -12.41 -29.28
N THR A 102 -40.98 -12.80 -29.07
CA THR A 102 -42.15 -11.99 -29.41
C THR A 102 -43.01 -11.77 -28.16
N ALA A 103 -42.77 -10.68 -27.42
CA ALA A 103 -43.77 -9.90 -26.66
C ALA A 103 -43.09 -8.83 -25.78
N THR A 104 -43.29 -7.56 -26.11
CA THR A 104 -42.94 -6.41 -25.26
C THR A 104 -44.21 -5.63 -24.93
N PRO A 105 -44.49 -5.28 -23.66
CA PRO A 105 -45.26 -4.09 -23.32
C PRO A 105 -44.33 -2.93 -22.95
N ALA A 106 -44.71 -1.75 -23.42
CA ALA A 106 -43.97 -0.49 -23.34
C ALA A 106 -43.75 0.03 -21.90
N ILE A 107 -42.56 0.58 -21.66
CA ILE A 107 -42.30 1.55 -20.57
C ILE A 107 -41.55 2.75 -21.18
N LYS A 108 -42.04 3.94 -20.84
CA LYS A 108 -41.67 5.26 -21.37
C LYS A 108 -40.25 5.68 -21.00
N GLU A 109 -39.59 6.31 -21.96
CA GLU A 109 -38.37 7.11 -21.82
C GLU A 109 -38.54 8.28 -20.83
N PHE A 110 -37.51 8.49 -20.00
CA PHE A 110 -37.14 9.80 -19.48
C PHE A 110 -35.64 9.97 -19.69
N GLY A 111 -35.28 11.04 -20.39
CA GLY A 111 -33.92 11.35 -20.82
C GLY A 111 -33.05 11.98 -19.72
N VAL A 112 -31.74 11.80 -19.90
CA VAL A 112 -30.70 12.63 -19.30
C VAL A 112 -29.70 12.91 -20.43
N GLU A 113 -29.57 14.18 -20.82
CA GLU A 113 -28.56 14.66 -21.77
C GLU A 113 -27.17 14.72 -21.11
N PRO A 114 -26.08 14.37 -21.83
CA PRO A 114 -24.72 14.61 -21.38
C PRO A 114 -24.25 16.02 -21.74
N LEU A 115 -23.59 16.71 -20.80
CA LEU A 115 -22.97 18.02 -21.02
C LEU A 115 -21.72 17.87 -21.89
N GLY A 116 -21.81 18.36 -23.13
CA GLY A 116 -20.76 18.36 -24.14
C GLY A 116 -19.68 19.43 -23.93
N GLY A 117 -18.46 19.05 -24.29
CA GLY A 117 -17.30 19.94 -24.42
C GLY A 117 -17.42 20.92 -25.58
N ALA A 118 -16.97 22.14 -25.35
CA ALA A 118 -16.94 23.20 -26.36
C ALA A 118 -15.61 23.17 -27.14
N ALA A 119 -15.70 22.84 -28.43
CA ALA A 119 -14.69 23.18 -29.44
C ALA A 119 -15.32 24.13 -30.45
N HIS A 120 -14.78 25.34 -30.58
CA HIS A 120 -15.22 26.34 -31.54
C HIS A 120 -14.44 26.21 -32.85
N ALA A 121 -15.17 26.18 -33.97
CA ALA A 121 -14.65 26.36 -35.33
C ALA A 121 -15.30 27.58 -36.01
N ASP A 122 -14.52 28.19 -36.90
CA ASP A 122 -14.67 29.46 -37.62
C ASP A 122 -15.95 29.67 -38.46
N SER A 123 -16.36 30.95 -38.61
CA SER A 123 -16.77 31.52 -39.91
C SER A 123 -16.80 33.06 -39.92
N LYS A 124 -16.30 33.63 -41.04
CA LYS A 124 -16.18 35.03 -41.49
C LYS A 124 -17.54 35.79 -41.45
N THR A 125 -17.65 37.13 -41.40
CA THR A 125 -17.19 38.13 -42.40
C THR A 125 -17.46 39.60 -41.96
N SER A 126 -16.59 40.52 -42.40
CA SER A 126 -16.87 41.90 -42.92
C SER A 126 -16.75 43.19 -42.05
N LYS A 127 -15.64 43.91 -42.37
CA LYS A 127 -15.47 45.36 -42.68
C LYS A 127 -15.06 46.41 -41.61
N THR A 128 -13.82 46.90 -41.83
CA THR A 128 -13.29 48.29 -41.88
C THR A 128 -13.21 49.15 -40.62
N HIS A 129 -11.99 49.43 -40.14
CA HIS A 129 -11.30 50.72 -40.32
C HIS A 129 -9.81 50.66 -39.90
N SER A 130 -8.99 51.46 -40.60
CA SER A 130 -7.54 51.65 -40.49
C SER A 130 -7.12 52.43 -39.25
N THR A 131 -5.97 52.10 -38.62
CA THR A 131 -4.84 53.03 -38.36
C THR A 131 -3.60 52.34 -37.76
N ALA A 132 -2.46 52.59 -38.43
CA ALA A 132 -1.05 52.68 -38.00
C ALA A 132 -0.46 51.92 -36.78
N ALA A 133 0.49 51.03 -37.10
CA ALA A 133 1.89 50.94 -36.64
C ALA A 133 2.26 51.01 -35.14
N ALA A 134 2.86 49.93 -34.62
CA ALA A 134 4.22 49.92 -34.08
C ALA A 134 4.70 48.48 -33.79
N THR A 135 5.96 48.24 -34.12
CA THR A 135 6.72 46.99 -34.09
C THR A 135 7.22 46.65 -32.68
N SER A 136 7.12 45.38 -32.24
CA SER A 136 8.22 44.72 -31.49
C SER A 136 8.07 43.20 -31.51
N THR A 137 9.02 42.56 -32.17
CA THR A 137 9.28 41.12 -32.24
C THR A 137 9.89 40.64 -30.92
N ILE A 138 9.29 39.65 -30.24
CA ILE A 138 10.00 38.71 -29.34
C ILE A 138 9.40 37.33 -29.57
N GLY A 139 10.27 36.38 -29.93
CA GLY A 139 9.92 35.02 -30.32
C GLY A 139 9.46 34.15 -29.15
N SER A 140 8.48 33.31 -29.42
CA SER A 140 8.07 32.20 -28.58
C SER A 140 9.17 31.14 -28.53
N SER A 141 9.74 30.90 -27.36
CA SER A 141 10.45 29.66 -27.04
C SER A 141 9.42 28.65 -26.52
N LYS A 142 9.36 27.49 -27.19
CA LYS A 142 8.71 26.28 -26.67
C LYS A 142 9.50 25.83 -25.44
N ALA A 143 8.83 25.67 -24.31
CA ALA A 143 9.36 24.95 -23.16
C ALA A 143 9.24 23.45 -23.46
N ASP A 144 10.38 22.79 -23.68
CA ASP A 144 10.50 21.33 -23.61
C ASP A 144 10.33 20.89 -22.16
N LYS A 145 9.30 20.09 -21.89
CA LYS A 145 9.18 19.35 -20.62
C LYS A 145 10.09 18.12 -20.72
N SER A 146 11.32 18.26 -20.27
CA SER A 146 12.17 17.13 -19.88
C SER A 146 11.75 16.70 -18.48
N SER A 147 11.07 15.56 -18.37
CA SER A 147 10.95 14.83 -17.11
C SER A 147 12.30 14.18 -16.82
N ASN A 148 12.94 14.56 -15.71
CA ASN A 148 14.14 13.91 -15.21
C ASN A 148 13.77 12.50 -14.73
N LYS A 149 13.83 11.51 -15.62
CA LYS A 149 13.76 10.09 -15.24
C LYS A 149 15.02 9.73 -14.43
N PRO A 150 14.90 9.00 -13.32
CA PRO A 150 16.07 8.67 -12.49
C PRO A 150 16.98 7.69 -13.26
N PHE A 151 18.23 8.11 -13.47
CA PHE A 151 19.27 7.34 -14.12
C PHE A 151 20.20 6.76 -13.04
N TYR A 152 20.28 5.43 -12.94
CA TYR A 152 21.14 4.74 -11.97
C TYR A 152 22.21 3.94 -12.73
N ASP A 153 23.27 4.60 -13.21
CA ASP A 153 24.41 3.92 -13.82
C ASP A 153 25.77 4.26 -13.16
N THR A 154 26.69 3.36 -13.44
CA THR A 154 27.95 3.01 -12.80
C THR A 154 29.05 4.07 -12.84
N ALA A 155 29.93 4.01 -11.84
CA ALA A 155 31.14 4.83 -11.74
C ALA A 155 32.07 4.60 -12.94
N GLU A 156 32.19 5.57 -13.86
CA GLU A 156 33.23 5.59 -14.88
C GLU A 156 34.60 5.93 -14.26
N GLY A 157 35.46 4.91 -14.15
CA GLY A 157 36.89 5.04 -13.87
C GLY A 157 37.72 5.04 -15.15
N ALA A 158 38.35 6.17 -15.44
CA ALA A 158 39.24 6.45 -16.55
C ALA A 158 40.23 5.32 -16.94
N LYS A 159 40.47 5.13 -18.25
CA LYS A 159 41.79 4.77 -18.77
C LYS A 159 42.02 5.18 -20.22
N ALA A 160 43.15 5.85 -20.40
CA ALA A 160 43.67 6.42 -21.63
C ALA A 160 44.05 5.36 -22.69
N ALA A 161 44.05 5.83 -23.93
CA ALA A 161 44.47 5.14 -25.13
C ALA A 161 45.89 4.57 -25.06
N VAL A 162 46.06 3.31 -25.48
CA VAL A 162 47.24 2.83 -26.21
C VAL A 162 46.79 1.79 -27.24
N ALA A 163 47.07 2.06 -28.50
CA ALA A 163 47.01 1.10 -29.60
C ALA A 163 48.31 0.29 -29.67
N ASP A 164 48.26 -1.03 -29.92
CA ASP A 164 48.80 -1.60 -31.15
C ASP A 164 48.53 -3.12 -31.31
N LYS A 165 48.00 -3.45 -32.50
CA LYS A 165 48.22 -4.56 -33.45
C LYS A 165 48.67 -5.99 -33.05
N ASN A 166 47.96 -6.92 -33.70
CA ASN A 166 48.38 -8.18 -34.37
C ASN A 166 48.96 -9.32 -33.49
N SER A 167 48.45 -10.56 -33.53
CA SER A 167 48.44 -11.45 -34.70
C SER A 167 48.00 -12.87 -34.30
N LYS A 168 47.60 -13.62 -35.33
CA LYS A 168 47.23 -15.04 -35.41
C LYS A 168 48.12 -16.01 -34.61
N SER A 169 47.54 -17.12 -34.12
CA SER A 169 47.87 -18.47 -34.63
C SER A 169 47.17 -19.59 -33.84
N SER A 170 46.64 -20.53 -34.62
CA SER A 170 46.10 -21.85 -34.32
C SER A 170 47.04 -22.86 -33.65
N SER A 171 46.47 -23.83 -32.93
CA SER A 171 46.72 -25.31 -32.95
C SER A 171 46.30 -25.91 -31.59
N ALA A 172 45.23 -26.71 -31.49
CA ALA A 172 45.05 -28.11 -31.90
C ALA A 172 45.80 -29.15 -31.03
N ALA A 173 44.98 -29.85 -30.21
CA ALA A 173 45.02 -31.28 -29.87
C ALA A 173 46.13 -31.84 -28.95
N SER A 174 45.73 -32.53 -27.88
CA SER A 174 45.61 -34.02 -27.88
C SER A 174 45.70 -34.67 -26.48
N LYS A 175 44.58 -35.31 -26.10
CA LYS A 175 44.42 -36.68 -25.52
C LYS A 175 45.01 -37.08 -24.16
N GLY A 176 44.12 -37.70 -23.39
CA GLY A 176 44.37 -38.86 -22.50
C GLY A 176 43.30 -38.97 -21.42
N LYS A 177 42.17 -39.68 -21.63
CA LYS A 177 41.86 -41.07 -21.17
C LYS A 177 42.17 -41.28 -19.68
N SER A 178 41.34 -41.91 -18.84
CA SER A 178 40.25 -42.88 -19.05
C SER A 178 39.61 -43.26 -17.70
N GLY A 179 38.28 -43.46 -17.70
CA GLY A 179 37.55 -44.50 -16.93
C GLY A 179 37.19 -44.18 -15.48
N SER A 180 36.12 -44.70 -14.88
CA SER A 180 34.98 -45.52 -15.35
C SER A 180 34.02 -45.72 -14.17
N SER A 181 32.72 -45.82 -14.47
CA SER A 181 31.68 -46.62 -13.78
C SER A 181 30.99 -46.16 -12.48
N LYS A 182 29.71 -45.83 -12.68
CA LYS A 182 28.46 -46.08 -11.90
C LYS A 182 28.52 -47.04 -10.70
N ALA A 183 27.80 -46.73 -9.62
CA ALA A 183 26.43 -47.25 -9.36
C ALA A 183 25.88 -46.82 -7.97
N ASP A 184 24.61 -46.41 -7.96
CA ASP A 184 23.52 -46.57 -6.97
C ASP A 184 23.79 -46.62 -5.47
N GLN A 185 23.09 -45.76 -4.70
CA GLN A 185 22.20 -46.22 -3.61
C GLN A 185 21.26 -45.12 -3.04
N LYS A 186 20.31 -45.62 -2.25
CA LYS A 186 18.96 -45.18 -1.94
C LYS A 186 18.88 -44.53 -0.55
N SER A 187 17.97 -43.56 -0.39
CA SER A 187 17.24 -43.12 0.83
C SER A 187 17.99 -42.91 2.16
N SER A 188 17.86 -41.72 2.75
CA SER A 188 17.03 -41.45 3.95
C SER A 188 17.40 -40.13 4.64
N SER A 189 16.39 -39.55 5.26
CA SER A 189 16.29 -38.30 6.03
C SER A 189 17.39 -38.00 7.05
N SER A 190 17.83 -36.75 7.12
CA SER A 190 17.86 -35.98 8.38
C SER A 190 18.09 -34.49 8.09
N SER A 191 17.05 -33.70 8.32
CA SER A 191 17.06 -32.24 8.32
C SER A 191 17.87 -31.74 9.52
N SER A 192 19.03 -31.15 9.25
CA SER A 192 19.67 -30.20 10.15
C SER A 192 19.76 -28.86 9.42
N LEU A 193 18.95 -27.91 9.89
CA LEU A 193 19.03 -26.51 9.51
C LEU A 193 20.36 -25.96 10.03
N SER A 194 21.40 -25.99 9.20
CA SER A 194 22.54 -25.10 9.37
C SER A 194 22.26 -23.83 8.59
N SER A 195 22.07 -22.75 9.35
CA SER A 195 22.10 -21.37 8.90
C SER A 195 23.31 -21.12 7.98
N SER A 196 23.06 -21.00 6.69
CA SER A 196 24.00 -20.42 5.75
C SER A 196 23.35 -19.15 5.23
N SER A 197 23.75 -18.02 5.82
CA SER A 197 23.63 -16.69 5.24
C SER A 197 24.04 -16.79 3.77
N ALA A 198 23.09 -16.56 2.87
CA ALA A 198 23.37 -16.55 1.45
C ALA A 198 24.28 -15.35 1.18
N ASP A 199 25.54 -15.62 0.84
CA ASP A 199 26.47 -14.62 0.31
C ASP A 199 25.87 -14.06 -0.99
N ILE A 200 25.27 -12.88 -0.89
CA ILE A 200 25.04 -11.99 -2.01
C ILE A 200 26.43 -11.67 -2.55
N SER A 201 26.75 -12.05 -3.79
CA SER A 201 27.98 -11.62 -4.45
C SER A 201 27.86 -10.12 -4.76
N GLU A 202 28.09 -9.30 -3.75
CA GLU A 202 27.91 -7.85 -3.76
C GLU A 202 28.98 -7.18 -4.64
N GLY A 203 28.56 -6.21 -5.45
CA GLY A 203 29.39 -5.37 -6.31
C GLY A 203 30.25 -4.37 -5.53
N LYS A 204 31.10 -4.86 -4.62
CA LYS A 204 32.01 -4.02 -3.85
C LYS A 204 33.02 -3.36 -4.79
N ILE A 205 33.04 -2.03 -4.78
CA ILE A 205 33.97 -1.22 -5.57
C ILE A 205 35.39 -1.46 -5.04
N ALA A 206 36.28 -1.92 -5.92
CA ALA A 206 37.65 -2.24 -5.58
C ALA A 206 38.38 -1.01 -5.00
N GLY A 207 38.98 -1.17 -3.82
CA GLY A 207 39.70 -0.08 -3.13
C GLY A 207 38.81 0.89 -2.35
N CYS A 208 37.48 0.71 -2.34
CA CYS A 208 36.59 1.49 -1.49
C CYS A 208 36.53 0.91 -0.06
N SER A 209 36.72 1.78 0.94
CA SER A 209 36.58 1.41 2.36
C SER A 209 35.84 2.50 3.13
N ASN A 210 34.80 2.10 3.86
CA ASN A 210 34.11 2.90 4.88
C ASN A 210 33.44 4.19 4.35
N LYS A 211 32.77 4.14 3.19
CA LYS A 211 32.04 5.29 2.63
C LYS A 211 30.56 5.25 3.03
N GLU A 212 30.30 5.65 4.27
CA GLU A 212 28.95 5.76 4.82
C GLU A 212 28.32 7.12 4.48
N GLU A 213 27.18 7.09 3.79
CA GLU A 213 26.38 8.26 3.45
C GLU A 213 24.96 8.14 4.03
N TYR A 214 24.30 9.28 4.21
CA TYR A 214 22.99 9.38 4.84
C TYR A 214 22.02 10.09 3.91
N VAL A 215 20.74 9.76 4.01
CA VAL A 215 19.64 10.46 3.32
C VAL A 215 18.49 10.65 4.30
N VAL A 216 17.90 11.84 4.34
CA VAL A 216 16.69 12.13 5.12
C VAL A 216 15.53 12.29 4.14
N MET A 217 14.53 11.41 4.23
CA MET A 217 13.31 11.49 3.45
C MET A 217 12.12 11.72 4.39
N ILE A 218 11.31 12.73 4.09
CA ILE A 218 10.06 12.99 4.81
C ILE A 218 8.88 12.66 3.90
N ASP A 219 8.10 11.66 4.31
CA ASP A 219 6.80 11.36 3.73
C ASP A 219 5.72 12.20 4.41
N ALA A 220 5.19 13.18 3.70
CA ALA A 220 4.08 14.01 4.15
C ALA A 220 2.73 13.43 3.69
N GLY A 221 2.31 12.37 4.37
CA GLY A 221 1.03 11.69 4.17
C GLY A 221 -0.20 12.48 4.60
N SER A 222 -1.38 12.00 4.18
CA SER A 222 -2.68 12.62 4.51
C SER A 222 -3.08 12.47 5.97
N THR A 223 -2.78 11.32 6.58
CA THR A 223 -3.17 10.97 7.96
C THR A 223 -2.05 11.15 8.97
N GLY A 224 -0.84 11.44 8.50
CA GLY A 224 0.36 11.59 9.31
C GLY A 224 1.59 11.89 8.46
N SER A 225 2.68 12.32 9.09
CA SER A 225 3.97 12.51 8.42
C SER A 225 5.03 11.60 9.04
N ARG A 226 6.01 11.18 8.24
CA ARG A 226 7.07 10.27 8.66
C ARG A 226 8.43 10.80 8.26
N VAL A 227 9.45 10.48 9.03
CA VAL A 227 10.85 10.62 8.62
C VAL A 227 11.51 9.27 8.51
N HIS A 228 12.30 9.12 7.45
CA HIS A 228 13.21 8.01 7.24
C HIS A 228 14.62 8.58 7.16
N VAL A 229 15.49 8.12 8.05
CA VAL A 229 16.91 8.44 8.04
C VAL A 229 17.66 7.19 7.64
N TYR A 230 18.02 7.13 6.36
CA TYR A 230 18.74 5.98 5.82
C TYR A 230 20.23 6.18 5.95
N LYS A 231 20.93 5.10 6.30
CA LYS A 231 22.39 5.00 6.30
C LYS A 231 22.81 3.95 5.28
N PHE A 232 23.67 4.32 4.33
CA PHE A 232 24.13 3.43 3.25
C PHE A 232 25.65 3.24 3.27
N ASP A 233 26.10 2.05 2.88
CA ASP A 233 27.45 1.82 2.39
C ASP A 233 27.47 2.02 0.86
N THR A 234 28.08 3.11 0.44
CA THR A 234 28.21 3.49 -0.98
C THR A 234 29.46 2.90 -1.63
N CYS A 235 30.18 2.00 -0.95
CA CYS A 235 31.17 1.13 -1.58
C CYS A 235 30.54 -0.01 -2.39
N PHE A 236 29.22 -0.14 -2.38
CA PHE A 236 28.45 -1.11 -3.16
C PHE A 236 27.65 -0.43 -4.26
N SER A 237 27.38 -1.17 -5.34
CA SER A 237 26.53 -0.74 -6.44
C SER A 237 25.45 -1.80 -6.72
N PRO A 238 24.16 -1.51 -6.50
CA PRO A 238 23.63 -0.28 -5.88
C PRO A 238 24.10 -0.13 -4.43
N PRO A 239 24.01 1.09 -3.84
CA PRO A 239 24.36 1.32 -2.43
C PRO A 239 23.66 0.33 -1.51
N LYS A 240 24.39 -0.19 -0.52
CA LYS A 240 23.86 -1.16 0.45
C LYS A 240 23.25 -0.44 1.64
N LEU A 241 21.98 -0.69 1.96
CA LEU A 241 21.33 -0.16 3.14
C LEU A 241 21.93 -0.82 4.39
N LEU A 242 22.36 0.01 5.35
CA LEU A 242 22.93 -0.42 6.62
C LEU A 242 21.96 -0.27 7.78
N ASN A 243 21.19 0.82 7.78
CA ASN A 243 20.22 1.12 8.84
C ASN A 243 19.15 2.09 8.33
N GLU A 244 17.97 2.02 8.93
CA GLU A 244 16.91 3.00 8.86
C GLU A 244 16.50 3.40 10.29
N ASP A 245 16.55 4.70 10.58
CA ASP A 245 15.82 5.24 11.73
C ASP A 245 14.51 5.86 11.22
N PHE A 246 13.39 5.48 11.87
CA PHE A 246 12.04 5.81 11.45
C PHE A 246 11.21 6.36 12.61
N GLU A 247 10.45 7.42 12.34
CA GLU A 247 9.46 7.98 13.26
C GLU A 247 8.23 8.47 12.47
N MET A 248 7.04 8.33 13.06
CA MET A 248 5.76 8.78 12.47
C MET A 248 4.98 9.63 13.46
N LEU A 249 4.36 10.71 12.97
CA LEU A 249 3.47 11.58 13.73
C LEU A 249 2.12 11.73 13.06
N LYS A 250 1.11 12.11 13.86
CA LYS A 250 -0.21 12.57 13.41
C LYS A 250 -0.51 13.93 14.05
N PRO A 251 -1.27 14.83 13.40
CA PRO A 251 -1.84 14.69 12.06
C PRO A 251 -0.81 14.92 10.93
N GLY A 252 -1.22 14.74 9.67
CA GLY A 252 -0.41 15.06 8.50
C GLY A 252 -0.51 16.53 8.06
N LEU A 253 0.28 16.94 7.06
CA LEU A 253 0.31 18.32 6.58
C LEU A 253 -1.05 18.84 6.08
N SER A 254 -1.92 17.96 5.57
CA SER A 254 -3.25 18.34 5.08
C SER A 254 -4.19 18.85 6.18
N SER A 255 -3.88 18.62 7.46
CA SER A 255 -4.74 19.06 8.57
C SER A 255 -4.55 20.53 8.96
N PHE A 256 -3.55 21.21 8.41
CA PHE A 256 -3.24 22.60 8.75
C PHE A 256 -3.94 23.62 7.85
N ASP A 257 -4.56 23.17 6.75
CA ASP A 257 -5.30 23.98 5.77
C ASP A 257 -4.57 25.27 5.31
N THR A 258 -4.81 26.39 5.99
CA THR A 258 -4.18 27.70 5.69
C THR A 258 -3.06 28.09 6.67
N ASP A 259 -2.83 27.34 7.75
CA ASP A 259 -1.75 27.55 8.70
C ASP A 259 -0.43 26.93 8.19
N THR A 260 0.21 27.58 7.22
CA THR A 260 1.45 27.09 6.60
C THR A 260 2.61 26.98 7.59
N LYS A 261 2.69 27.88 8.58
CA LYS A 261 3.74 27.88 9.60
C LYS A 261 3.55 26.76 10.61
N GLY A 262 2.31 26.50 11.03
CA GLY A 262 1.96 25.33 11.84
C GLY A 262 2.30 24.03 11.12
N ALA A 263 1.99 23.96 9.81
CA ALA A 263 2.32 22.81 8.98
C ALA A 263 3.84 22.54 8.95
N ALA A 264 4.67 23.55 8.70
CA ALA A 264 6.13 23.37 8.69
C ALA A 264 6.69 22.97 10.07
N LYS A 265 6.25 23.64 11.14
CA LYS A 265 6.65 23.31 12.52
C LYS A 265 6.20 21.93 12.98
N SER A 266 5.12 21.39 12.42
CA SER A 266 4.65 20.04 12.74
C SER A 266 5.69 18.95 12.41
N LEU A 267 6.64 19.26 11.53
CA LEU A 267 7.75 18.37 11.16
C LEU A 267 8.95 18.45 12.11
N ASP A 268 8.97 19.39 13.06
CA ASP A 268 10.12 19.58 13.97
C ASP A 268 10.48 18.31 14.76
N PRO A 269 9.54 17.58 15.37
CA PRO A 269 9.91 16.38 16.13
C PRO A 269 10.49 15.28 15.23
N LEU A 270 10.08 15.22 13.96
CA LEU A 270 10.67 14.31 12.96
C LEU A 270 12.10 14.74 12.58
N LEU A 271 12.32 16.03 12.38
CA LEU A 271 13.63 16.58 12.06
C LEU A 271 14.61 16.46 13.23
N GLU A 272 14.13 16.50 14.47
CA GLU A 272 14.92 16.19 15.66
C GLU A 272 15.42 14.75 15.67
N VAL A 273 14.64 13.79 15.18
CA VAL A 273 15.11 12.40 15.00
C VAL A 273 16.26 12.38 13.99
N ALA A 274 16.09 13.03 12.84
CA ALA A 274 17.16 13.15 11.84
C ALA A 274 18.45 13.77 12.40
N LEU A 275 18.34 14.82 13.22
CA LEU A 275 19.50 15.45 13.88
C LEU A 275 20.21 14.52 14.87
N LYS A 276 19.50 13.61 15.53
CA LYS A 276 20.06 12.62 16.46
C LYS A 276 20.72 11.47 15.70
N SER A 277 20.13 11.05 14.59
CA SER A 277 20.59 9.93 13.76
C SER A 277 21.82 10.25 12.92
N VAL A 278 21.90 11.45 12.36
CA VAL A 278 23.00 11.85 11.46
C VAL A 278 24.15 12.49 12.24
N PRO A 279 25.40 11.98 12.14
CA PRO A 279 26.57 12.57 12.79
C PRO A 279 26.75 14.06 12.46
N LYS A 280 27.16 14.86 13.46
CA LYS A 280 27.20 16.33 13.38
C LYS A 280 28.01 16.85 12.19
N ASP A 281 29.13 16.21 11.89
CA ASP A 281 30.04 16.52 10.78
C ASP A 281 29.48 16.13 9.40
N LYS A 282 28.45 15.27 9.34
CA LYS A 282 27.80 14.83 8.11
C LYS A 282 26.49 15.54 7.81
N GLN A 283 25.87 16.20 8.80
CA GLN A 283 24.57 16.88 8.66
C GLN A 283 24.55 17.86 7.48
N GLY A 284 25.59 18.70 7.35
CA GLY A 284 25.72 19.68 6.26
C GLY A 284 25.74 19.09 4.84
N CYS A 285 26.13 17.82 4.71
CA CYS A 285 26.25 17.11 3.43
C CYS A 285 25.24 15.96 3.32
N THR A 286 24.21 15.94 4.16
CA THR A 286 23.15 14.92 4.11
C THR A 286 21.95 15.51 3.38
N PRO A 287 21.55 14.97 2.22
CA PRO A 287 20.37 15.44 1.52
C PRO A 287 19.10 15.24 2.35
N VAL A 288 18.24 16.25 2.35
CA VAL A 288 16.86 16.17 2.85
C VAL A 288 15.86 16.47 1.75
N ALA A 289 14.87 15.61 1.62
CA ALA A 289 13.74 15.78 0.73
C ALA A 289 12.42 15.58 1.47
N VAL A 290 11.38 16.27 1.01
CA VAL A 290 10.00 16.13 1.50
C VAL A 290 9.11 15.86 0.31
N LYS A 291 8.32 14.80 0.40
CA LYS A 291 7.35 14.45 -0.64
C LYS A 291 5.98 14.33 0.00
N ALA A 292 5.07 15.20 -0.41
CA ALA A 292 3.68 15.12 0.01
C ALA A 292 2.89 14.22 -0.94
N THR A 293 2.01 13.38 -0.41
CA THR A 293 1.23 12.41 -1.20
C THR A 293 -0.19 12.92 -1.49
N ALA A 294 -1.09 12.01 -1.92
CA ALA A 294 -2.44 12.34 -2.38
C ALA A 294 -3.26 13.23 -1.42
N GLY A 295 -3.03 13.18 -0.10
CA GLY A 295 -3.76 14.00 0.87
C GLY A 295 -3.63 15.49 0.67
N LEU A 296 -2.40 15.98 0.47
CA LEU A 296 -2.14 17.41 0.37
C LEU A 296 -2.73 17.99 -0.94
N ARG A 297 -2.79 17.17 -2.01
CA ARG A 297 -3.47 17.54 -3.28
C ARG A 297 -4.93 17.89 -3.08
N LEU A 298 -5.61 17.24 -2.14
CA LEU A 298 -7.05 17.44 -1.90
C LEU A 298 -7.37 18.84 -1.36
N LEU A 299 -6.39 19.56 -0.78
CA LEU A 299 -6.57 20.95 -0.36
C LEU A 299 -6.63 21.96 -1.52
N GLY A 300 -6.25 21.53 -2.73
CA GLY A 300 -6.08 22.40 -3.89
C GLY A 300 -4.65 22.93 -4.03
N GLU A 301 -4.30 23.26 -5.27
CA GLU A 301 -2.93 23.61 -5.69
C GLU A 301 -2.35 24.80 -4.91
N GLU A 302 -3.15 25.85 -4.68
CA GLU A 302 -2.70 27.05 -3.99
C GLU A 302 -2.27 26.75 -2.54
N LYS A 303 -3.11 26.07 -1.78
CA LYS A 303 -2.85 25.74 -0.36
C LYS A 303 -1.69 24.76 -0.23
N ALA A 304 -1.69 23.70 -1.06
CA ALA A 304 -0.60 22.73 -1.09
C ALA A 304 0.75 23.40 -1.37
N SER A 305 0.80 24.28 -2.39
CA SER A 305 2.01 25.01 -2.75
C SER A 305 2.48 25.96 -1.66
N ALA A 306 1.55 26.65 -0.98
CA ALA A 306 1.88 27.55 0.11
C ALA A 306 2.48 26.81 1.32
N ILE A 307 1.93 25.64 1.66
CA ILE A 307 2.48 24.76 2.71
C ILE A 307 3.88 24.28 2.33
N LEU A 308 4.06 23.71 1.14
CA LEU A 308 5.36 23.18 0.70
C LEU A 308 6.44 24.26 0.60
N LYS A 309 6.06 25.49 0.22
CA LYS A 309 6.98 26.63 0.22
C LYS A 309 7.45 26.99 1.62
N GLU A 310 6.56 26.98 2.62
CA GLU A 310 6.95 27.25 4.00
C GLU A 310 7.79 26.11 4.59
N VAL A 311 7.48 24.85 4.26
CA VAL A 311 8.32 23.68 4.62
C VAL A 311 9.73 23.83 4.04
N ARG A 312 9.86 24.27 2.79
CA ARG A 312 11.17 24.54 2.18
C ARG A 312 11.94 25.61 2.93
N ARG A 313 11.31 26.76 3.15
CA ARG A 313 11.93 27.86 3.88
C ARG A 313 12.42 27.39 5.26
N HIS A 314 11.60 26.64 5.98
CA HIS A 314 11.92 26.07 7.30
C HIS A 314 13.13 25.14 7.27
N LEU A 315 13.21 24.23 6.28
CA LEU A 315 14.38 23.34 6.13
C LEU A 315 15.66 24.06 5.69
N GLU A 316 15.52 25.09 4.86
CA GLU A 316 16.63 25.90 4.38
C GLU A 316 17.23 26.76 5.50
N ASP A 317 16.37 27.45 6.26
CA ASP A 317 16.75 28.45 7.26
C ASP A 317 17.12 27.82 8.62
N ASP A 318 16.35 26.83 9.08
CA ASP A 318 16.37 26.40 10.49
C ASP A 318 17.13 25.06 10.72
N TYR A 319 17.43 24.31 9.66
CA TYR A 319 18.07 22.99 9.74
C TYR A 319 19.38 22.85 8.94
N PRO A 320 20.35 22.04 9.40
CA PRO A 320 21.68 21.94 8.79
C PRO A 320 21.73 21.05 7.54
N PHE A 321 20.67 20.33 7.20
CA PHE A 321 20.65 19.38 6.09
C PHE A 321 20.72 20.07 4.71
N ALA A 322 21.28 19.38 3.73
CA ALA A 322 21.33 19.84 2.35
C ALA A 322 19.95 19.66 1.70
N VAL A 323 19.17 20.74 1.58
CA VAL A 323 17.85 20.67 0.95
C VAL A 323 18.02 20.38 -0.53
N VAL A 324 17.34 19.34 -1.02
CA VAL A 324 17.36 19.00 -2.44
C VAL A 324 16.65 20.10 -3.23
N GLU A 325 17.32 20.62 -4.26
CA GLU A 325 16.83 21.68 -5.14
C GLU A 325 15.65 21.20 -6.00
N GLY A 326 14.97 22.13 -6.68
CA GLY A 326 13.89 21.80 -7.61
C GLY A 326 12.78 21.00 -6.94
N GLU A 327 12.61 19.73 -7.34
CA GLU A 327 11.60 18.80 -6.83
C GLU A 327 11.92 18.19 -5.45
N GLY A 328 12.96 18.64 -4.75
CA GLY A 328 13.30 18.11 -3.42
C GLY A 328 12.23 18.30 -2.35
N ILE A 329 11.39 19.34 -2.49
CA ILE A 329 10.21 19.58 -1.65
C ILE A 329 9.03 19.82 -2.57
N SER A 330 8.26 18.76 -2.84
CA SER A 330 7.19 18.79 -3.82
C SER A 330 6.10 17.75 -3.57
N MET A 331 5.04 17.79 -4.39
CA MET A 331 4.03 16.74 -4.45
C MET A 331 4.60 15.50 -5.17
N MET A 332 4.47 14.31 -4.59
CA MET A 332 4.89 13.05 -5.20
C MET A 332 3.91 12.62 -6.27
N ASP A 333 4.29 12.56 -7.56
CA ASP A 333 3.46 11.94 -8.61
C ASP A 333 3.05 10.53 -8.19
N GLY A 334 1.77 10.17 -8.41
CA GLY A 334 1.30 8.83 -8.05
C GLY A 334 2.03 7.72 -8.82
N SER A 335 2.50 8.02 -10.03
CA SER A 335 3.33 7.11 -10.82
C SER A 335 4.70 6.88 -10.19
N ASP A 336 5.36 7.94 -9.75
CA ASP A 336 6.63 7.88 -9.04
C ASP A 336 6.48 7.14 -7.69
N GLU A 337 5.41 7.42 -6.93
CA GLU A 337 5.10 6.74 -5.66
C GLU A 337 5.08 5.21 -5.83
N GLY A 338 4.33 4.72 -6.82
CA GLY A 338 4.25 3.29 -7.12
C GLY A 338 5.60 2.70 -7.52
N VAL A 339 6.33 3.36 -8.42
CA VAL A 339 7.62 2.86 -8.92
C VAL A 339 8.67 2.83 -7.80
N TYR A 340 8.75 3.86 -6.97
CA TYR A 340 9.67 3.86 -5.83
C TYR A 340 9.31 2.82 -4.78
N ALA A 341 8.02 2.52 -4.57
CA ALA A 341 7.60 1.43 -3.71
C ALA A 341 7.97 0.04 -4.29
N TRP A 342 7.88 -0.12 -5.61
CA TRP A 342 8.36 -1.30 -6.31
C TRP A 342 9.87 -1.48 -6.20
N ILE A 343 10.66 -0.41 -6.35
CA ILE A 343 12.12 -0.43 -6.15
C ILE A 343 12.43 -0.84 -4.71
N THR A 344 11.79 -0.21 -3.72
CA THR A 344 11.98 -0.54 -2.30
C THR A 344 11.76 -2.01 -2.02
N THR A 345 10.60 -2.53 -2.43
CA THR A 345 10.21 -3.92 -2.19
C THR A 345 11.20 -4.88 -2.83
N ASN A 346 11.50 -4.69 -4.12
CA ASN A 346 12.38 -5.61 -4.83
C ASN A 346 13.86 -5.47 -4.43
N TYR A 347 14.29 -4.29 -3.98
CA TYR A 347 15.63 -4.07 -3.44
C TYR A 347 15.80 -4.82 -2.12
N LEU A 348 14.84 -4.69 -1.19
CA LEU A 348 14.87 -5.38 0.10
C LEU A 348 14.71 -6.89 -0.03
N LEU A 349 14.02 -7.39 -1.08
CA LEU A 349 13.95 -8.82 -1.39
C LEU A 349 15.19 -9.35 -2.12
N GLY A 350 16.10 -8.48 -2.57
CA GLY A 350 17.25 -8.86 -3.40
C GLY A 350 16.89 -9.29 -4.83
N ASN A 351 15.68 -8.96 -5.32
CA ASN A 351 15.22 -9.26 -6.68
C ASN A 351 15.86 -8.32 -7.73
N ILE A 352 16.23 -7.11 -7.31
CA ILE A 352 16.95 -6.11 -8.11
C ILE A 352 18.26 -5.69 -7.42
N GLY A 353 19.14 -5.00 -8.16
CA GLY A 353 20.46 -4.62 -7.65
C GLY A 353 21.58 -5.61 -7.94
N SER A 354 21.32 -6.62 -8.76
CA SER A 354 22.35 -7.48 -9.36
C SER A 354 22.08 -7.68 -10.85
N SER A 355 23.10 -8.04 -11.62
CA SER A 355 22.95 -8.35 -13.06
C SER A 355 22.18 -9.64 -13.34
N LYS A 356 21.92 -10.46 -12.31
CA LYS A 356 21.12 -11.68 -12.42
C LYS A 356 19.67 -11.30 -12.71
N LYS A 357 19.08 -11.90 -13.76
CA LYS A 357 17.65 -11.77 -14.07
C LYS A 357 16.82 -12.62 -13.10
N THR A 358 16.56 -12.06 -11.92
CA THR A 358 15.60 -12.63 -10.95
C THR A 358 14.21 -12.05 -11.23
N PRO A 359 13.14 -12.88 -11.22
CA PRO A 359 11.76 -12.39 -11.26
C PRO A 359 11.49 -11.38 -10.15
N THR A 360 10.76 -10.32 -10.48
CA THR A 360 10.41 -9.27 -9.53
C THR A 360 9.03 -9.54 -8.92
N ALA A 361 8.81 -8.98 -7.73
CA ALA A 361 7.52 -8.97 -7.08
C ALA A 361 6.65 -7.83 -7.65
N ALA A 362 5.34 -8.08 -7.74
CA ALA A 362 4.35 -7.04 -7.96
C ALA A 362 4.07 -6.31 -6.65
N VAL A 363 3.74 -5.02 -6.74
CA VAL A 363 3.47 -4.15 -5.59
C VAL A 363 2.09 -3.52 -5.75
N PHE A 364 1.31 -3.59 -4.66
CA PHE A 364 0.03 -2.93 -4.48
C PHE A 364 0.07 -2.11 -3.19
N ASP A 365 0.07 -0.79 -3.33
CA ASP A 365 0.11 0.13 -2.20
C ASP A 365 -1.28 0.76 -2.02
N LEU A 366 -1.94 0.50 -0.90
CA LEU A 366 -3.21 1.13 -0.57
C LEU A 366 -2.98 2.28 0.41
N GLY A 367 -2.91 3.49 -0.13
CA GLY A 367 -2.89 4.73 0.63
C GLY A 367 -4.29 5.20 1.03
N GLY A 368 -4.37 6.38 1.66
CA GLY A 368 -5.66 6.98 2.06
C GLY A 368 -6.41 7.61 0.89
N GLY A 369 -5.68 8.27 -0.02
CA GLY A 369 -6.23 9.00 -1.16
C GLY A 369 -6.19 8.26 -2.49
N SER A 370 -5.27 7.30 -2.66
CA SER A 370 -5.04 6.56 -3.91
C SER A 370 -4.61 5.13 -3.60
N THR A 371 -4.63 4.29 -4.64
CA THR A 371 -4.03 2.95 -4.62
C THR A 371 -3.13 2.80 -5.84
N GLN A 372 -1.92 2.28 -5.65
CA GLN A 372 -0.93 2.09 -6.70
C GLN A 372 -0.76 0.61 -7.02
N ILE A 373 -0.51 0.31 -8.29
CA ILE A 373 -0.16 -1.03 -8.78
C ILE A 373 1.08 -0.90 -9.66
N VAL A 374 2.10 -1.72 -9.38
CA VAL A 374 3.32 -1.79 -10.21
C VAL A 374 3.80 -3.23 -10.35
N PHE A 375 4.07 -3.67 -11.58
CA PHE A 375 4.68 -4.96 -11.85
C PHE A 375 5.47 -4.96 -13.16
N GLU A 376 6.41 -5.88 -13.29
CA GLU A 376 7.12 -6.17 -14.53
C GLU A 376 6.35 -7.25 -15.31
N PRO A 377 5.73 -6.94 -16.46
CA PRO A 377 5.06 -7.94 -17.26
C PRO A 377 6.05 -8.96 -17.87
N VAL A 378 5.61 -10.20 -18.08
CA VAL A 378 6.41 -11.21 -18.78
C VAL A 378 6.48 -10.93 -20.28
N ASP A 379 7.63 -11.25 -20.89
CA ASP A 379 7.86 -11.09 -22.33
C ASP A 379 6.79 -11.83 -23.16
N GLY A 380 6.07 -11.12 -24.05
CA GLY A 380 5.14 -11.76 -24.98
C GLY A 380 4.18 -10.81 -25.69
N GLU A 381 3.70 -9.77 -25.00
CA GLU A 381 2.85 -8.72 -25.56
C GLU A 381 3.47 -7.35 -25.27
N GLN A 382 3.55 -6.47 -26.28
CA GLN A 382 4.00 -5.11 -26.04
C GLN A 382 2.92 -4.37 -25.26
N MET A 383 3.29 -3.82 -24.10
CA MET A 383 2.45 -2.86 -23.40
C MET A 383 2.10 -1.71 -24.34
N ILE A 384 0.87 -1.22 -24.21
CA ILE A 384 0.44 -0.02 -24.93
C ILE A 384 1.36 1.13 -24.52
N GLU A 385 1.64 2.03 -25.46
CA GLU A 385 2.42 3.23 -25.14
C GLU A 385 1.54 4.21 -24.34
N GLY A 386 2.10 4.76 -23.27
CA GLY A 386 1.40 5.72 -22.42
C GLY A 386 2.09 5.90 -21.08
N GLU A 387 1.49 6.71 -20.21
CA GLU A 387 2.05 7.01 -18.89
C GLU A 387 2.21 5.76 -18.02
N HIS A 388 1.39 4.73 -18.23
CA HIS A 388 1.43 3.48 -17.49
C HIS A 388 2.66 2.62 -17.80
N LYS A 389 3.34 2.83 -18.93
CA LYS A 389 4.58 2.13 -19.28
C LYS A 389 5.76 2.93 -18.74
N TYR A 390 6.47 2.36 -17.77
CA TYR A 390 7.61 3.00 -17.12
C TYR A 390 8.90 2.23 -17.38
N GLU A 391 9.88 2.89 -17.97
CA GLU A 391 11.21 2.32 -18.26
C GLU A 391 12.21 2.86 -17.25
N ILE A 392 12.92 1.96 -16.58
CA ILE A 392 13.92 2.29 -15.56
C ILE A 392 15.13 1.37 -15.66
N SER A 393 16.32 1.95 -15.48
CA SER A 393 17.56 1.19 -15.32
C SER A 393 17.97 1.21 -13.85
N PHE A 394 18.12 0.04 -13.22
CA PHE A 394 18.53 -0.06 -11.82
C PHE A 394 19.48 -1.24 -11.61
N GLY A 395 20.63 -0.99 -10.98
CA GLY A 395 21.63 -2.04 -10.70
C GLY A 395 22.17 -2.72 -11.97
N GLY A 396 22.31 -1.97 -13.07
CA GLY A 396 22.79 -2.47 -14.36
C GLY A 396 21.79 -3.34 -15.14
N ARG A 397 20.51 -3.31 -14.78
CA ARG A 397 19.42 -3.97 -15.52
C ARG A 397 18.38 -2.92 -15.92
N ASP A 398 17.86 -3.07 -17.13
CA ASP A 398 16.70 -2.31 -17.61
C ASP A 398 15.42 -3.08 -17.30
N PHE A 399 14.41 -2.36 -16.84
CA PHE A 399 13.08 -2.87 -16.52
C PHE A 399 12.04 -2.05 -17.26
N THR A 400 11.04 -2.74 -17.79
CA THR A 400 9.83 -2.13 -18.33
C THR A 400 8.68 -2.53 -17.44
N LEU A 401 8.20 -1.57 -16.65
CA LEU A 401 7.16 -1.77 -15.65
C LEU A 401 5.82 -1.28 -16.19
N TYR A 402 4.76 -2.01 -15.87
CA TYR A 402 3.44 -1.40 -15.79
C TYR A 402 3.34 -0.69 -14.44
N GLN A 403 2.88 0.55 -14.46
CA GLN A 403 2.56 1.31 -13.27
C GLN A 403 1.23 2.03 -13.46
N TYR A 404 0.41 2.10 -12.41
CA TYR A 404 -0.73 3.02 -12.40
C TYR A 404 -1.11 3.43 -10.98
N SER A 405 -1.59 4.66 -10.83
CA SER A 405 -2.10 5.21 -9.58
C SER A 405 -3.58 5.58 -9.71
N HIS A 406 -4.46 4.81 -9.09
CA HIS A 406 -5.89 5.11 -9.04
C HIS A 406 -6.19 6.16 -7.97
N LEU A 407 -6.08 7.44 -8.35
CA LEU A 407 -6.45 8.55 -7.47
C LEU A 407 -7.94 8.50 -7.14
N GLY A 408 -8.27 8.66 -5.86
CA GLY A 408 -9.64 8.50 -5.37
C GLY A 408 -10.01 7.05 -5.04
N TYR A 409 -9.08 6.10 -5.07
CA TYR A 409 -9.34 4.70 -4.72
C TYR A 409 -8.49 4.19 -3.55
N GLY A 410 -7.89 5.12 -2.80
CA GLY A 410 -7.34 4.80 -1.47
C GLY A 410 -8.43 4.41 -0.47
N LEU A 411 -8.07 3.82 0.66
CA LEU A 411 -9.04 3.25 1.62
C LEU A 411 -10.10 4.27 2.07
N MET A 412 -9.67 5.49 2.44
CA MET A 412 -10.60 6.54 2.89
C MET A 412 -11.50 7.05 1.76
N GLN A 413 -11.00 7.01 0.53
CA GLN A 413 -11.76 7.40 -0.65
C GLN A 413 -12.73 6.31 -1.12
N GLY A 414 -12.38 5.04 -0.92
CA GLY A 414 -13.27 3.89 -1.07
C GLY A 414 -14.42 3.97 -0.07
N ARG A 415 -14.11 4.19 1.21
CA ARG A 415 -15.10 4.45 2.27
C ARG A 415 -16.03 5.62 1.90
N ARG A 416 -15.46 6.76 1.47
CA ARG A 416 -16.25 7.91 1.02
C ARG A 416 -17.25 7.53 -0.09
N ARG A 417 -16.81 6.77 -1.09
CA ARG A 417 -17.64 6.37 -2.24
C ARG A 417 -18.77 5.43 -1.85
N ILE A 418 -18.48 4.42 -1.03
CA ILE A 418 -19.51 3.49 -0.55
C ILE A 418 -20.57 4.24 0.27
N ASN A 419 -20.13 5.09 1.20
CA ASN A 419 -21.04 5.93 1.98
C ASN A 419 -21.85 6.89 1.09
N ALA A 420 -21.23 7.52 0.09
CA ALA A 420 -21.91 8.40 -0.86
C ALA A 420 -22.97 7.63 -1.68
N ALA A 421 -22.70 6.39 -2.09
CA ALA A 421 -23.67 5.54 -2.77
C ALA A 421 -24.89 5.23 -1.87
N VAL A 422 -24.67 4.99 -0.58
CA VAL A 422 -25.75 4.80 0.40
C VAL A 422 -26.58 6.08 0.57
N ILE A 423 -25.94 7.26 0.64
CA ILE A 423 -26.63 8.55 0.68
C ILE A 423 -27.46 8.78 -0.59
N THR A 424 -26.89 8.54 -1.76
CA THR A 424 -27.59 8.68 -3.05
C THR A 424 -28.86 7.83 -3.07
N ASN A 425 -28.78 6.57 -2.63
CA ASN A 425 -29.97 5.71 -2.55
C ASN A 425 -31.01 6.21 -1.54
N ALA A 426 -30.57 6.77 -0.40
CA ALA A 426 -31.47 7.37 0.58
C ALA A 426 -32.18 8.63 0.03
N LEU A 427 -31.49 9.43 -0.77
CA LEU A 427 -32.06 10.60 -1.46
C LEU A 427 -33.10 10.17 -2.51
N GLU A 428 -32.82 9.14 -3.31
CA GLU A 428 -33.78 8.57 -4.26
C GLU A 428 -35.04 8.05 -3.58
N LYS A 429 -34.88 7.41 -2.41
CA LYS A 429 -35.98 6.95 -1.55
C LYS A 429 -36.67 8.09 -0.78
N LYS A 430 -36.21 9.33 -0.91
CA LYS A 430 -36.78 10.52 -0.27
C LYS A 430 -36.86 10.39 1.25
N VAL A 431 -35.79 9.89 1.88
CA VAL A 431 -35.70 9.81 3.35
C VAL A 431 -35.92 11.20 3.97
N ALA A 432 -36.89 11.30 4.88
CA ALA A 432 -37.30 12.57 5.46
C ALA A 432 -36.17 13.19 6.32
N GLY A 433 -35.97 14.51 6.16
CA GLY A 433 -34.98 15.27 6.94
C GLY A 433 -33.54 15.17 6.44
N LEU A 434 -33.24 14.31 5.47
CA LEU A 434 -31.93 14.22 4.85
C LEU A 434 -31.66 15.48 4.02
N THR A 435 -30.85 16.37 4.57
CA THR A 435 -30.52 17.68 3.98
C THR A 435 -29.03 17.90 4.02
N PRO A 436 -28.45 18.60 3.02
CA PRO A 436 -27.02 18.87 2.99
C PRO A 436 -26.63 19.84 4.11
N LEU A 437 -25.43 19.67 4.63
CA LEU A 437 -24.83 20.57 5.61
C LEU A 437 -24.61 21.95 5.02
N SER A 438 -24.89 22.99 5.81
CA SER A 438 -24.38 24.33 5.51
C SER A 438 -22.87 24.40 5.71
N GLU A 439 -22.23 25.42 5.14
CA GLU A 439 -20.78 25.60 5.27
C GLU A 439 -20.31 25.78 6.73
N LEU A 440 -21.17 26.36 7.58
CA LEU A 440 -20.93 26.52 9.01
C LEU A 440 -21.00 25.17 9.74
N GLU A 441 -22.04 24.37 9.48
CA GLU A 441 -22.19 23.04 10.09
C GLU A 441 -21.10 22.07 9.62
N ALA A 442 -20.63 22.20 8.37
CA ALA A 442 -19.54 21.38 7.86
C ALA A 442 -18.20 21.59 8.58
N LYS A 443 -18.03 22.74 9.27
CA LYS A 443 -16.84 23.10 10.06
C LYS A 443 -17.03 22.89 11.57
N ASP A 444 -18.24 22.55 12.02
CA ASP A 444 -18.56 22.33 13.42
C ASP A 444 -18.36 20.86 13.79
N GLU A 445 -17.25 20.55 14.46
CA GLU A 445 -16.95 19.19 14.94
C GLU A 445 -17.89 18.73 16.07
N SER A 446 -18.67 19.64 16.68
CA SER A 446 -19.66 19.31 17.72
C SER A 446 -21.05 19.00 17.16
N ALA A 447 -21.24 19.11 15.84
CA ALA A 447 -22.51 18.85 15.19
C ALA A 447 -22.97 17.39 15.37
N THR A 448 -24.27 17.21 15.61
CA THR A 448 -24.89 15.90 15.79
C THR A 448 -25.84 15.55 14.64
N ALA A 449 -25.72 14.33 14.11
CA ALA A 449 -26.60 13.81 13.08
C ALA A 449 -28.05 13.67 13.59
N LYS A 450 -29.01 14.08 12.75
CA LYS A 450 -30.45 13.99 13.05
C LYS A 450 -31.16 12.86 12.31
N VAL A 451 -30.52 12.32 11.27
CA VAL A 451 -31.10 11.33 10.37
C VAL A 451 -30.30 10.05 10.50
N THR A 452 -31.01 8.93 10.61
CA THR A 452 -30.43 7.59 10.62
C THR A 452 -30.73 6.90 9.29
N ILE A 453 -29.70 6.30 8.69
CA ILE A 453 -29.77 5.60 7.40
C ILE A 453 -29.24 4.17 7.59
N GLN A 454 -29.89 3.22 6.92
CA GLN A 454 -29.46 1.83 6.93
C GLN A 454 -28.22 1.65 6.03
N HIS A 455 -27.15 1.08 6.58
CA HIS A 455 -25.87 0.91 5.90
C HIS A 455 -25.47 -0.58 5.85
N PRO A 456 -25.55 -1.25 4.69
CA PRO A 456 -25.32 -2.70 4.58
C PRO A 456 -23.92 -3.18 4.96
N CYS A 457 -22.92 -2.29 4.99
CA CYS A 457 -21.56 -2.63 5.43
C CYS A 457 -21.35 -2.56 6.95
N LEU A 458 -22.38 -2.29 7.74
CA LEU A 458 -22.27 -2.38 9.20
C LEU A 458 -22.62 -3.80 9.67
N PRO A 459 -21.79 -4.42 10.53
CA PRO A 459 -22.11 -5.71 11.12
C PRO A 459 -23.44 -5.68 11.91
N PRO A 460 -24.12 -6.83 12.12
CA PRO A 460 -25.40 -6.87 12.80
C PRO A 460 -25.38 -6.18 14.17
N GLY A 461 -26.37 -5.32 14.42
CA GLY A 461 -26.51 -4.57 15.68
C GLY A 461 -25.53 -3.41 15.87
N VAL A 462 -24.65 -3.13 14.89
CA VAL A 462 -23.68 -2.03 14.95
C VAL A 462 -24.27 -0.73 14.39
N SER A 463 -23.87 0.39 14.96
CA SER A 463 -24.20 1.74 14.50
C SER A 463 -22.94 2.61 14.44
N ALA A 464 -22.85 3.46 13.43
CA ALA A 464 -21.83 4.51 13.34
C ALA A 464 -22.52 5.87 13.46
N THR A 465 -22.11 6.69 14.44
CA THR A 465 -22.79 7.97 14.72
C THR A 465 -22.02 9.15 14.15
N ASN A 466 -22.74 10.22 13.82
CA ASN A 466 -22.17 11.50 13.33
C ASN A 466 -21.20 11.32 12.16
N VAL A 467 -21.53 10.43 11.22
CA VAL A 467 -20.71 10.17 10.05
C VAL A 467 -20.92 11.30 9.04
N LYS A 468 -19.84 12.04 8.78
CA LYS A 468 -19.80 13.05 7.72
C LYS A 468 -19.50 12.38 6.39
N VAL A 469 -20.42 12.51 5.43
CA VAL A 469 -20.30 11.95 4.09
C VAL A 469 -20.17 13.07 3.08
N GLU A 470 -19.05 13.11 2.37
CA GLU A 470 -18.81 14.03 1.26
C GLU A 470 -19.23 13.39 -0.06
N MET A 471 -20.00 14.13 -0.87
CA MET A 471 -20.50 13.67 -2.17
C MET A 471 -19.48 13.89 -3.31
N ASP A 472 -19.77 13.33 -4.48
CA ASP A 472 -18.88 13.41 -5.66
C ASP A 472 -18.65 14.82 -6.20
N ASP A 473 -19.59 15.74 -5.99
CA ASP A 473 -19.45 17.15 -6.38
C ASP A 473 -18.45 17.94 -5.51
N LYS A 474 -17.93 17.33 -4.42
CA LYS A 474 -17.02 17.91 -3.42
C LYS A 474 -17.52 19.21 -2.78
N LYS A 475 -18.79 19.55 -2.96
CA LYS A 475 -19.43 20.76 -2.45
C LYS A 475 -20.52 20.42 -1.46
N THR A 476 -21.11 19.25 -1.62
CA THR A 476 -22.21 18.76 -0.82
C THR A 476 -21.68 17.75 0.20
N SER A 477 -22.09 17.90 1.45
CA SER A 477 -21.82 16.92 2.50
C SER A 477 -23.06 16.71 3.36
N TYR A 478 -23.18 15.53 3.95
CA TYR A 478 -24.26 15.15 4.85
C TYR A 478 -23.69 14.69 6.19
N LEU A 479 -24.44 14.88 7.28
CA LEU A 479 -24.13 14.33 8.60
C LEU A 479 -25.25 13.38 9.02
N VAL A 480 -24.92 12.09 9.12
CA VAL A 480 -25.91 11.02 9.35
C VAL A 480 -25.42 10.04 10.41
N ASN A 481 -26.37 9.31 11.02
CA ASN A 481 -26.06 8.08 11.73
C ASN A 481 -26.29 6.92 10.76
N PHE A 482 -25.37 5.97 10.73
CA PHE A 482 -25.55 4.72 10.03
C PHE A 482 -25.92 3.62 11.02
N GLU A 483 -26.86 2.76 10.63
CA GLU A 483 -27.25 1.57 11.38
C GLU A 483 -27.23 0.34 10.47
N SER A 484 -26.86 -0.81 11.03
CA SER A 484 -26.96 -2.07 10.32
C SER A 484 -28.42 -2.41 10.00
N PRO A 485 -28.73 -2.88 8.77
CA PRO A 485 -30.03 -3.46 8.43
C PRO A 485 -30.42 -4.64 9.31
N ALA A 486 -29.44 -5.40 9.80
CA ALA A 486 -29.65 -6.52 10.70
C ALA A 486 -29.56 -6.05 12.15
N LYS A 487 -30.64 -6.21 12.94
CA LYS A 487 -30.67 -5.74 14.33
C LYS A 487 -29.84 -6.59 15.29
N SER A 488 -29.62 -7.85 14.92
CA SER A 488 -28.89 -8.85 15.68
C SER A 488 -28.39 -9.94 14.75
N GLU A 489 -27.48 -10.79 15.23
CA GLU A 489 -26.91 -11.88 14.44
C GLU A 489 -27.94 -12.97 14.07
N ASP A 490 -29.04 -13.08 14.83
CA ASP A 490 -30.17 -13.96 14.52
C ASP A 490 -31.11 -13.41 13.41
N ASP A 491 -30.92 -12.16 12.99
CA ASP A 491 -31.73 -11.54 11.94
C ASP A 491 -31.44 -12.23 10.58
N PRO A 492 -32.46 -12.60 9.79
CA PRO A 492 -32.25 -13.17 8.46
C PRO A 492 -31.32 -12.36 7.56
N LEU A 493 -31.29 -11.03 7.73
CA LEU A 493 -30.41 -10.13 6.96
C LEU A 493 -28.93 -10.26 7.35
N ALA A 494 -28.61 -10.70 8.57
CA ALA A 494 -27.24 -10.86 9.05
C ALA A 494 -26.41 -11.79 8.15
N LYS A 495 -27.03 -12.87 7.67
CA LYS A 495 -26.41 -13.86 6.75
C LYS A 495 -26.00 -13.27 5.40
N THR A 496 -26.54 -12.11 5.04
CA THR A 496 -26.28 -11.46 3.76
C THR A 496 -25.46 -10.18 3.87
N ALA A 497 -25.08 -9.75 5.07
CA ALA A 497 -24.38 -8.48 5.31
C ALA A 497 -23.10 -8.36 4.46
N ALA A 498 -22.22 -9.38 4.52
CA ALA A 498 -20.99 -9.40 3.74
C ALA A 498 -21.25 -9.31 2.22
N THR A 499 -22.25 -10.04 1.70
CA THR A 499 -22.60 -10.04 0.28
C THR A 499 -23.16 -8.69 -0.17
N GLN A 500 -24.03 -8.07 0.64
CA GLN A 500 -24.60 -6.75 0.33
C GLN A 500 -23.52 -5.66 0.38
N CYS A 501 -22.60 -5.73 1.34
CA CYS A 501 -21.48 -4.80 1.38
C CYS A 501 -20.55 -4.98 0.18
N ARG A 502 -20.22 -6.24 -0.19
CA ARG A 502 -19.42 -6.53 -1.38
C ARG A 502 -20.06 -5.93 -2.63
N PHE A 503 -21.38 -6.04 -2.80
CA PHE A 503 -22.09 -5.43 -3.93
C PHE A 503 -21.87 -3.92 -4.02
N LEU A 504 -21.93 -3.19 -2.89
CA LEU A 504 -21.62 -1.76 -2.85
C LEU A 504 -20.15 -1.49 -3.17
N ALA A 505 -19.25 -2.26 -2.57
CA ALA A 505 -17.81 -2.13 -2.78
C ALA A 505 -17.38 -2.41 -4.23
N GLU A 506 -18.01 -3.34 -4.92
CA GLU A 506 -17.80 -3.60 -6.35
C GLU A 506 -18.39 -2.50 -7.22
N GLY A 507 -19.59 -2.01 -6.86
CA GLY A 507 -20.28 -0.95 -7.60
C GLY A 507 -19.46 0.34 -7.71
N VAL A 508 -18.71 0.71 -6.66
CA VAL A 508 -17.90 1.95 -6.68
C VAL A 508 -16.63 1.87 -7.54
N LEU A 509 -16.27 0.68 -8.04
CA LEU A 509 -15.12 0.48 -8.93
C LEU A 509 -15.45 0.84 -10.40
N ASN A 510 -16.73 0.95 -10.76
CA ASN A 510 -17.21 1.25 -12.12
C ASN A 510 -16.54 0.36 -13.19
N LYS A 511 -16.68 -0.97 -13.02
CA LYS A 511 -16.10 -2.00 -13.92
C LYS A 511 -16.74 -2.02 -15.30
N GLU A 512 -17.94 -1.47 -15.41
CA GLU A 512 -18.76 -1.38 -16.61
C GLU A 512 -18.37 -0.22 -17.53
N LEU A 513 -17.54 0.72 -17.06
CA LEU A 513 -17.03 1.81 -17.91
C LEU A 513 -16.25 1.24 -19.10
N GLU A 514 -16.39 1.91 -20.24
CA GLU A 514 -15.83 1.45 -21.51
C GLU A 514 -14.31 1.25 -21.41
N CYS A 515 -13.86 0.07 -21.81
CA CYS A 515 -12.45 -0.29 -21.86
C CYS A 515 -11.93 -0.05 -23.28
N GLU A 516 -11.34 1.12 -23.51
CA GLU A 516 -10.79 1.52 -24.81
C GLU A 516 -9.67 0.59 -25.28
N SER A 517 -9.00 -0.09 -24.35
CA SER A 517 -7.85 -0.95 -24.61
C SER A 517 -7.90 -2.19 -23.72
N LYS A 518 -8.22 -3.34 -24.29
CA LYS A 518 -8.23 -4.60 -23.54
C LYS A 518 -6.80 -5.04 -23.22
N SER A 519 -6.49 -5.50 -22.00
CA SER A 519 -7.34 -5.66 -20.81
C SER A 519 -7.42 -4.37 -19.97
N CYS A 520 -8.49 -4.20 -19.18
CA CYS A 520 -8.63 -3.11 -18.21
C CYS A 520 -8.79 -3.63 -16.78
N SER A 521 -8.40 -2.81 -15.80
CA SER A 521 -8.74 -3.01 -14.40
C SER A 521 -10.16 -2.50 -14.15
N PHE A 522 -10.32 -1.34 -13.53
CA PHE A 522 -11.58 -0.67 -13.22
C PHE A 522 -11.51 0.80 -13.65
N ASN A 523 -12.66 1.50 -13.72
CA ASN A 523 -12.77 2.81 -14.35
C ASN A 523 -12.29 2.90 -15.80
N GLY A 524 -12.41 1.83 -16.59
CA GLY A 524 -11.92 1.81 -17.97
C GLY A 524 -10.40 1.95 -18.12
N ILE A 525 -9.64 1.81 -17.03
CA ILE A 525 -8.18 1.99 -17.06
C ILE A 525 -7.51 0.73 -17.60
N TYR A 526 -6.68 0.89 -18.65
CA TYR A 526 -5.85 -0.17 -19.19
C TYR A 526 -4.94 -0.79 -18.12
N GLN A 527 -4.94 -2.13 -18.06
CA GLN A 527 -4.04 -2.91 -17.21
C GLN A 527 -3.72 -4.23 -17.92
N PRO A 528 -2.43 -4.58 -18.09
CA PRO A 528 -2.04 -5.91 -18.54
C PRO A 528 -2.61 -6.99 -17.60
N SER A 529 -3.03 -8.13 -18.16
CA SER A 529 -3.68 -9.16 -17.37
C SER A 529 -2.69 -9.78 -16.38
N LEU A 530 -2.92 -9.63 -15.08
CA LEU A 530 -2.07 -10.26 -14.04
C LEU A 530 -2.09 -11.80 -14.10
N ARG A 531 -3.11 -12.40 -14.72
CA ARG A 531 -3.22 -13.86 -14.89
C ARG A 531 -2.31 -14.39 -15.99
N HIS A 532 -2.09 -13.61 -17.04
CA HIS A 532 -1.35 -14.05 -18.23
C HIS A 532 0.01 -13.38 -18.35
N GLN A 533 0.10 -12.12 -17.93
CA GLN A 533 1.27 -11.27 -18.09
C GLN A 533 2.10 -11.13 -16.80
N PHE A 534 1.77 -11.83 -15.72
CA PHE A 534 2.61 -11.87 -14.52
C PHE A 534 2.83 -13.32 -14.06
N LEU A 535 4.06 -13.62 -13.62
CA LEU A 535 4.43 -14.99 -13.28
C LEU A 535 3.64 -15.50 -12.07
N PRO A 536 2.99 -16.68 -12.16
CA PRO A 536 2.29 -17.27 -11.02
C PRO A 536 3.20 -17.54 -9.82
N SER A 537 4.50 -17.79 -10.07
CA SER A 537 5.51 -18.05 -9.04
C SER A 537 6.15 -16.78 -8.45
N SER A 538 5.94 -15.60 -9.04
CA SER A 538 6.44 -14.34 -8.48
C SER A 538 5.59 -13.91 -7.29
N ASP A 539 6.16 -13.15 -6.36
CA ASP A 539 5.41 -12.65 -5.22
C ASP A 539 4.50 -11.46 -5.61
N MET A 540 3.36 -11.32 -4.92
CA MET A 540 2.50 -10.12 -4.96
C MET A 540 2.45 -9.52 -3.56
N PHE A 541 3.02 -8.33 -3.38
CA PHE A 541 3.03 -7.63 -2.10
C PHE A 541 1.92 -6.58 -2.02
N VAL A 542 1.07 -6.71 -1.01
CA VAL A 542 0.03 -5.75 -0.63
C VAL A 542 0.42 -5.12 0.72
N PHE A 543 0.52 -3.80 0.82
CA PHE A 543 0.94 -3.14 2.08
C PHE A 543 0.20 -1.83 2.34
N SER A 544 0.70 -1.03 3.29
CA SER A 544 0.01 0.14 3.84
C SER A 544 -1.33 -0.26 4.47
N TYR A 545 -2.47 0.28 4.03
CA TYR A 545 -3.75 -0.06 4.64
C TYR A 545 -4.14 -1.54 4.50
N PHE A 546 -3.57 -2.28 3.52
CA PHE A 546 -3.72 -3.73 3.49
C PHE A 546 -3.16 -4.38 4.76
N TYR A 547 -1.95 -3.97 5.17
CA TYR A 547 -1.34 -4.45 6.41
C TYR A 547 -2.14 -3.98 7.63
N ASP A 548 -2.46 -2.67 7.68
CA ASP A 548 -3.09 -2.04 8.84
C ASP A 548 -4.50 -2.60 9.16
N ARG A 549 -5.24 -3.09 8.17
CA ARG A 549 -6.58 -3.68 8.37
C ARG A 549 -6.58 -5.20 8.56
N LEU A 550 -5.57 -5.91 8.05
CA LEU A 550 -5.52 -7.38 8.11
C LEU A 550 -4.75 -7.90 9.32
N GLN A 551 -3.66 -7.25 9.69
CA GLN A 551 -2.80 -7.73 10.79
C GLN A 551 -3.47 -7.69 12.15
N PRO A 552 -4.22 -6.63 12.53
CA PRO A 552 -4.98 -6.65 13.77
C PRO A 552 -5.99 -7.80 13.81
N MET A 553 -6.44 -8.32 12.66
CA MET A 553 -7.37 -9.46 12.58
C MET A 553 -6.66 -10.83 12.66
N GLY A 554 -5.34 -10.85 12.86
CA GLY A 554 -4.55 -12.08 12.98
C GLY A 554 -4.21 -12.74 11.64
N MET A 555 -4.40 -12.04 10.51
CA MET A 555 -4.03 -12.56 9.19
C MET A 555 -2.50 -12.78 9.12
N PRO A 556 -2.02 -13.92 8.60
CA PRO A 556 -0.58 -14.14 8.41
C PRO A 556 0.03 -13.17 7.38
N LEU A 557 1.38 -13.11 7.33
CA LEU A 557 2.10 -12.28 6.36
C LEU A 557 2.06 -12.84 4.92
N SER A 558 1.67 -14.10 4.76
CA SER A 558 1.38 -14.74 3.48
C SER A 558 0.03 -15.43 3.60
N PHE A 559 -0.86 -15.16 2.65
CA PHE A 559 -2.25 -15.63 2.62
C PHE A 559 -2.77 -15.64 1.20
N THR A 560 -3.80 -16.42 0.93
CA THR A 560 -4.57 -16.35 -0.31
C THR A 560 -5.62 -15.26 -0.24
N LEU A 561 -5.98 -14.69 -1.40
CA LEU A 561 -7.07 -13.72 -1.46
C LEU A 561 -8.43 -14.32 -1.01
N GLU A 562 -8.58 -15.64 -1.08
CA GLU A 562 -9.69 -16.39 -0.49
C GLU A 562 -9.71 -16.30 1.04
N GLU A 563 -8.58 -16.55 1.71
CA GLU A 563 -8.48 -16.39 3.17
C GLU A 563 -8.78 -14.95 3.62
N MET A 564 -8.35 -13.96 2.83
CA MET A 564 -8.71 -12.55 3.08
C MET A 564 -10.23 -12.33 2.99
N LYS A 565 -10.89 -12.89 1.98
CA LYS A 565 -12.35 -12.84 1.84
C LYS A 565 -13.05 -13.54 3.01
N ASP A 566 -12.51 -14.62 3.54
CA ASP A 566 -13.06 -15.32 4.70
C ASP A 566 -12.98 -14.46 5.98
N ILE A 567 -11.85 -13.78 6.20
CA ILE A 567 -11.74 -12.79 7.29
C ILE A 567 -12.73 -11.64 7.09
N THR A 568 -12.90 -11.14 5.86
CA THR A 568 -13.93 -10.13 5.56
C THR A 568 -15.33 -10.61 5.95
N ASN A 569 -15.70 -11.84 5.57
CA ASN A 569 -17.00 -12.43 5.90
C ASN A 569 -17.19 -12.58 7.43
N LEU A 570 -16.15 -13.03 8.13
CA LEU A 570 -16.14 -13.18 9.59
C LEU A 570 -16.34 -11.82 10.28
N VAL A 571 -15.64 -10.78 9.85
CA VAL A 571 -15.79 -9.43 10.41
C VAL A 571 -17.20 -8.90 10.17
N CYS A 572 -17.74 -9.07 8.96
CA CYS A 572 -19.08 -8.63 8.63
C CYS A 572 -20.19 -9.43 9.34
N ALA A 573 -19.91 -10.63 9.84
CA ALA A 573 -20.90 -11.48 10.52
C ALA A 573 -21.25 -11.00 11.95
N GLY A 574 -20.36 -10.25 12.61
CA GLY A 574 -20.62 -9.62 13.90
C GLY A 574 -19.91 -10.23 15.10
N SER A 575 -20.22 -9.68 16.27
CA SER A 575 -19.50 -9.87 17.53
C SER A 575 -19.34 -11.31 18.04
N SER A 576 -20.30 -12.21 17.82
CA SER A 576 -20.17 -13.61 18.25
C SER A 576 -19.08 -14.32 17.46
N TYR A 577 -18.99 -14.08 16.15
CA TYR A 577 -17.93 -14.60 15.30
C TYR A 577 -16.58 -14.02 15.72
N TRP A 578 -16.52 -12.72 16.03
CA TRP A 578 -15.29 -12.10 16.51
C TRP A 578 -14.80 -12.80 17.79
N LYS A 579 -15.68 -12.98 18.78
CA LYS A 579 -15.36 -13.64 20.06
C LYS A 579 -15.00 -15.12 19.92
N GLN A 580 -15.54 -15.79 18.91
CA GLN A 580 -15.31 -17.22 18.69
C GLN A 580 -13.98 -17.48 17.95
N TYR A 581 -13.64 -16.65 16.98
CA TYR A 581 -12.55 -16.92 16.03
C TYR A 581 -11.35 -15.99 16.17
N LEU A 582 -11.53 -14.77 16.68
CA LEU A 582 -10.41 -13.85 16.94
C LEU A 582 -9.85 -14.14 18.34
N VAL A 583 -8.60 -14.60 18.37
CA VAL A 583 -7.94 -15.03 19.61
C VAL A 583 -7.45 -13.85 20.45
N GLN A 584 -7.16 -12.72 19.81
CA GLN A 584 -6.57 -11.56 20.47
C GLN A 584 -7.68 -10.58 20.92
N PRO A 585 -7.77 -10.25 22.22
CA PRO A 585 -8.73 -9.27 22.73
C PRO A 585 -8.62 -7.90 22.05
N GLU A 586 -7.41 -7.51 21.69
CA GLU A 586 -7.12 -6.26 20.98
C GLU A 586 -7.80 -6.21 19.61
N SER A 587 -7.90 -7.35 18.89
CA SER A 587 -8.63 -7.42 17.62
C SER A 587 -10.11 -7.08 17.79
N ILE A 588 -10.74 -7.63 18.84
CA ILE A 588 -12.17 -7.42 19.12
C ILE A 588 -12.39 -5.95 19.50
N LYS A 589 -11.53 -5.41 20.36
CA LYS A 589 -11.59 -4.01 20.76
C LYS A 589 -11.49 -3.07 19.56
N GLU A 590 -10.57 -3.34 18.64
CA GLU A 590 -10.39 -2.56 17.41
C GLU A 590 -11.68 -2.56 16.55
N LEU A 591 -12.34 -3.71 16.41
CA LEU A 591 -13.63 -3.83 15.71
C LEU A 591 -14.78 -3.12 16.42
N GLU A 592 -14.78 -3.10 17.75
CA GLU A 592 -15.79 -2.39 18.54
C GLU A 592 -15.59 -0.86 18.48
N GLU A 593 -14.35 -0.38 18.34
CA GLU A 593 -14.01 1.04 18.25
C GLU A 593 -14.18 1.62 16.83
N GLU A 594 -13.98 0.82 15.78
CA GLU A 594 -14.14 1.22 14.38
C GLU A 594 -15.27 0.42 13.68
N PRO A 595 -16.51 0.95 13.64
CA PRO A 595 -17.67 0.24 13.11
C PRO A 595 -17.60 -0.05 11.61
N MET A 596 -16.71 0.63 10.86
CA MET A 596 -16.62 0.53 9.40
C MET A 596 -15.61 -0.53 8.92
N TRP A 597 -15.13 -1.41 9.81
CA TRP A 597 -14.12 -2.42 9.42
C TRP A 597 -14.60 -3.39 8.34
N CYS A 598 -15.89 -3.79 8.39
CA CYS A 598 -16.51 -4.63 7.36
C CYS A 598 -16.53 -3.92 5.98
N GLU A 599 -16.77 -2.60 5.97
CA GLU A 599 -16.71 -1.78 4.75
C GLU A 599 -15.29 -1.72 4.19
N ASP A 600 -14.31 -1.42 5.04
CA ASP A 600 -12.90 -1.32 4.65
C ASP A 600 -12.41 -2.64 4.04
N LEU A 601 -12.65 -3.77 4.72
CA LEU A 601 -12.25 -5.09 4.23
C LEU A 601 -13.01 -5.50 2.96
N SER A 602 -14.30 -5.18 2.86
CA SER A 602 -15.07 -5.44 1.63
C SER A 602 -14.54 -4.65 0.45
N PHE A 603 -14.20 -3.37 0.65
CA PHE A 603 -13.55 -2.55 -0.38
C PHE A 603 -12.20 -3.13 -0.79
N MET A 604 -11.34 -3.50 0.17
CA MET A 604 -10.03 -4.07 -0.10
C MET A 604 -10.11 -5.40 -0.86
N THR A 605 -11.01 -6.31 -0.45
CA THR A 605 -11.24 -7.59 -1.16
C THR A 605 -11.77 -7.35 -2.57
N SER A 606 -12.75 -6.46 -2.75
CA SER A 606 -13.31 -6.13 -4.06
C SER A 606 -12.28 -5.44 -4.97
N LEU A 607 -11.44 -4.56 -4.42
CA LEU A 607 -10.38 -3.89 -5.16
C LEU A 607 -9.36 -4.90 -5.73
N LEU A 608 -8.89 -5.84 -4.90
CA LEU A 608 -7.93 -6.85 -5.33
C LEU A 608 -8.57 -7.88 -6.28
N HIS A 609 -9.70 -8.47 -5.89
CA HIS A 609 -10.31 -9.55 -6.65
C HIS A 609 -11.02 -9.03 -7.90
N THR A 610 -11.98 -8.15 -7.72
CA THR A 610 -12.84 -7.66 -8.80
C THR A 610 -12.11 -6.58 -9.59
N GLY A 611 -11.56 -5.56 -8.92
CA GLY A 611 -10.86 -4.43 -9.54
C GLY A 611 -9.64 -4.85 -10.37
N TYR A 612 -8.62 -5.40 -9.72
CA TYR A 612 -7.36 -5.80 -10.37
C TYR A 612 -7.41 -7.17 -11.05
N ASP A 613 -8.52 -7.90 -10.94
CA ASP A 613 -8.71 -9.24 -11.51
C ASP A 613 -7.74 -10.31 -10.98
N ILE A 614 -7.41 -10.24 -9.67
CA ILE A 614 -6.58 -11.23 -8.99
C ILE A 614 -7.43 -12.46 -8.63
N PRO A 615 -7.03 -13.69 -9.03
CA PRO A 615 -7.74 -14.91 -8.64
C PRO A 615 -7.78 -15.11 -7.12
N LEU A 616 -8.89 -15.65 -6.58
CA LEU A 616 -9.03 -15.89 -5.14
C LEU A 616 -7.94 -16.82 -4.56
N ASN A 617 -7.52 -17.82 -5.34
CA ASN A 617 -6.47 -18.76 -4.94
C ASN A 617 -5.04 -18.18 -5.04
N ARG A 618 -4.88 -16.92 -5.46
CA ARG A 618 -3.56 -16.29 -5.58
C ARG A 618 -3.01 -15.97 -4.19
N GLU A 619 -1.81 -16.47 -3.90
CA GLU A 619 -1.04 -16.07 -2.72
C GLU A 619 -0.61 -14.61 -2.84
N LEU A 620 -0.89 -13.85 -1.79
CA LEU A 620 -0.49 -12.48 -1.54
C LEU A 620 0.42 -12.45 -0.31
N ARG A 621 1.27 -11.44 -0.24
CA ARG A 621 2.16 -11.18 0.89
C ARG A 621 1.93 -9.78 1.41
N THR A 622 2.01 -9.60 2.72
CA THR A 622 1.98 -8.29 3.35
C THR A 622 3.08 -8.19 4.38
N ALA A 623 3.60 -6.98 4.58
CA ALA A 623 4.57 -6.69 5.61
C ALA A 623 4.54 -5.21 5.92
N LYS A 624 4.82 -4.87 7.19
CA LYS A 624 5.18 -3.51 7.57
C LYS A 624 6.64 -3.23 7.29
N LYS A 625 7.49 -4.23 7.51
CA LYS A 625 8.94 -4.15 7.32
C LYS A 625 9.49 -5.36 6.59
N ILE A 626 10.50 -5.15 5.76
CA ILE A 626 11.35 -6.20 5.19
C ILE A 626 12.79 -5.97 5.67
N GLU A 627 13.40 -7.00 6.25
CA GLU A 627 14.74 -6.91 6.87
C GLU A 627 14.89 -5.77 7.91
N GLY A 628 13.81 -5.44 8.62
CA GLY A 628 13.80 -4.37 9.63
C GLY A 628 13.55 -2.96 9.09
N ASN A 629 13.41 -2.80 7.78
CA ASN A 629 13.19 -1.51 7.11
C ASN A 629 11.72 -1.36 6.68
N GLU A 630 11.14 -0.18 6.87
CA GLU A 630 9.76 0.15 6.51
C GLU A 630 9.50 -0.06 5.01
N LEU A 631 8.38 -0.70 4.73
CA LEU A 631 7.90 -0.91 3.37
C LEU A 631 7.11 0.31 2.91
N GLY A 632 7.44 0.82 1.73
CA GLY A 632 6.83 2.03 1.17
C GLY A 632 7.74 2.60 0.08
N TRP A 633 7.47 3.81 -0.39
CA TRP A 633 8.23 4.42 -1.49
C TRP A 633 9.54 5.10 -1.04
N CYS A 634 9.71 5.41 0.25
CA CYS A 634 10.77 6.30 0.73
C CYS A 634 12.20 5.80 0.44
N LEU A 635 12.47 4.50 0.59
CA LEU A 635 13.80 3.95 0.33
C LEU A 635 14.17 4.06 -1.16
N GLY A 636 13.26 3.66 -2.05
CA GLY A 636 13.41 3.74 -3.50
C GLY A 636 13.65 5.18 -3.97
N ALA A 637 12.94 6.15 -3.38
CA ALA A 637 13.13 7.57 -3.67
C ALA A 637 14.42 8.16 -3.07
N SER A 638 15.01 7.50 -2.07
CA SER A 638 16.25 7.95 -1.41
C SER A 638 17.51 7.51 -2.14
N LEU A 639 17.48 6.38 -2.86
CA LEU A 639 18.63 5.85 -3.58
C LEU A 639 19.25 6.82 -4.60
N PRO A 640 18.47 7.56 -5.44
CA PRO A 640 19.03 8.60 -6.32
C PRO A 640 19.77 9.71 -5.59
N LEU A 641 19.35 10.04 -4.37
CA LEU A 641 19.89 11.18 -3.62
C LEU A 641 21.32 10.92 -3.13
N LEU A 642 21.81 9.68 -3.21
CA LEU A 642 23.21 9.34 -2.93
C LEU A 642 24.17 9.80 -4.03
N ASP A 643 23.68 10.08 -5.25
CA ASP A 643 24.50 10.76 -6.26
C ASP A 643 24.60 12.26 -5.92
N LYS A 644 25.84 12.76 -5.89
CA LYS A 644 26.15 14.17 -5.62
C LYS A 644 25.65 15.12 -6.71
N ASN A 645 25.33 14.60 -7.89
CA ASN A 645 24.75 15.38 -8.98
C ASN A 645 23.21 15.44 -8.92
N SER A 646 22.57 14.82 -7.91
CA SER A 646 21.12 14.78 -7.75
C SER A 646 20.51 16.07 -7.18
N GLY A 647 21.09 17.22 -7.52
CA GLY A 647 20.51 18.53 -7.22
C GLY A 647 20.58 18.93 -5.74
N TRP A 648 21.63 18.56 -5.02
CA TRP A 648 21.89 19.07 -3.68
C TRP A 648 23.37 19.35 -3.50
N THR A 649 23.68 20.34 -2.65
CA THR A 649 25.07 20.71 -2.33
C THR A 649 25.24 20.80 -0.82
N CYS A 650 26.43 20.47 -0.34
CA CYS A 650 26.72 20.59 1.08
C CYS A 650 26.51 22.03 1.56
N LYS A 651 25.75 22.22 2.63
CA LYS A 651 25.73 23.47 3.40
C LYS A 651 27.08 23.62 4.08
N VAL A 652 28.04 24.23 3.40
CA VAL A 652 29.34 24.56 3.98
C VAL A 652 29.10 25.68 4.99
N SER A 653 29.07 25.35 6.29
CA SER A 653 29.22 26.37 7.31
C SER A 653 30.56 27.07 7.06
N SER A 654 30.54 28.38 6.85
CA SER A 654 31.75 29.20 6.91
C SER A 654 32.28 29.13 8.36
N ALA A 655 33.01 28.07 8.67
CA ALA A 655 33.68 27.93 9.95
C ALA A 655 34.94 28.81 9.89
N ASN A 656 34.83 29.99 10.51
CA ASN A 656 35.98 30.75 11.01
C ASN A 656 36.40 30.21 12.37
#